data_AF-A0A952Q7L4-F1
#
_entry.id   AF-A0A952Q7L4-F1
#
_cell.length_a   1.000
_cell.length_b   1.000
_cell.length_c   1.000
_cell.angle_alpha   90.00
_cell.angle_beta   90.00
_cell.angle_gamma   90.00
#
_symmetry.space_group_name_H-M   'P 1'
#
loop_
_entity.id
_entity.type
_entity.pdbx_description
1 polymer ?
#
loop_
_entity_poly.entity_id
_entity_poly.type
_entity_poly.pdbx_seq_one_letter_code
_entity_poly.pdbx_strand_id
1 'polypeptide(L)'
;GTYGALNRYTLRPTGRTNEDGEETFARIVPTAIRLLRSDPFGPLVLALEQFDDEDQSASPAAIMSHRVVVPRAEVQGVDSPADAIAVSLDRTGGIDLPLIADLLGMSDHDAREALGNLVFADPTTDQLIHAPEYLSGDVRVKLEAARLRAEQDPEFQINVDALAEALPAPLGIQDIHAKLGAVWISADVHERFLRSILRAEDVRVENPLPGMWEIRGGRQGLLSTSEWGTPRRPAPDIAQAVMEQRTMLVYDEEKDIDGKVRRVLNPVETAAAQEKADALQERFSDWVWEDPARAQALVDEYNRRFNSIVLRDYTDAGAYLSLPGLASNFEPRTHQRAAVARMVSEPAAGLFHEVGAGKTAEMILGAMEMRRMGLISKPVVVVPNHMLEQFGREWLQIYPRARVLAASSLDLTADKRRLFVARAAANEWDAIILTQGAFAKIPLRAETQQEYIRGQVDDVRRVLGEATGEQRMSVKRIQRKLLAMENKLKDRLDSDRDRGVCFEDTGIDYVIVDEMHMYKNLATESNIRDAAIEGSDRASDLHMKLEYLRSAGRERVVTAATATPISNSITETYVMQRYLRPDVLESAGVGAFDAWAATFGELVTQMEISPTGSTFRMKTRFARFQNGQELLRMWSVFADVKTAEDLDLPVPALVQRDDGSRAPSTVPVQPTVELEQYVASLAERAEKVATRQVRPDEDNMLLIATDGRKAALDIRMVISRDPSGPSKVDVAADAIHRIWERTRDNEYLDTVTGQPSTVRGSLQLVFSDIGTPNQDRWNAYDELRQQLVQRGIPAEQVRYMHEAKTDVEKARLFAAARAGHVAVLLGSTEKMGVGTNVQARAIALHHLDCPWRPSDIAQRDGRIMRQGNQNEEVAIVRYVTERSFDSYMWQTVERKAASFAQLLRGKINAREIEEIDTSALSAAEAKAIASGNPLLLEHSVILNEVNRLRRLQRAHERNEDMLVHTGNRARSAAERAAADIRGLEAAAPRMIDTSGDRFRITLGARDYDSRSEAAHALAAWMGDSGLKWLPRYGHKDFGIIGRISGFDIHVEARSGLAALDVTLSLPEVPRSGFTLPKESFLEAGLGLVQRIENRVSGIPSLLDQAREDLEEAEQTVADTQQRLGQPFRHAQTLADAEEDLARVESQLAAMQDEPRPEPDSLESERVELTIEAVRGYQPNLGSREGAVTVTVEPFDSSDPTRQPPSSTPSL
;
A
#
# COMPACT_ATOMS: atom_id res chain seq x y z
N GLY A 1 46.67 18.38 -30.09
CA GLY A 1 46.58 17.55 -31.31
C GLY A 1 45.73 18.26 -32.36
N THR A 2 46.03 18.04 -33.65
CA THR A 2 45.45 18.72 -34.84
C THR A 2 43.91 18.72 -34.90
N TYR A 3 43.26 17.85 -34.13
CA TYR A 3 41.80 17.67 -34.14
C TYR A 3 41.13 17.89 -32.78
N GLY A 4 41.77 18.43 -31.73
CA GLY A 4 41.11 18.72 -30.42
C GLY A 4 40.59 17.48 -29.65
N ALA A 5 39.93 17.70 -28.52
CA ALA A 5 39.34 16.65 -27.66
C ALA A 5 38.18 15.89 -28.35
N LEU A 6 37.98 14.61 -28.02
CA LEU A 6 36.97 13.73 -28.63
C LEU A 6 35.53 14.11 -28.22
N ASN A 7 35.32 14.50 -26.98
CA ASN A 7 34.02 14.86 -26.41
C ASN A 7 33.65 16.34 -26.62
N ARG A 8 34.48 17.09 -27.34
CA ARG A 8 34.25 18.50 -27.68
C ARG A 8 32.94 18.71 -28.42
N TYR A 9 32.41 19.92 -28.30
CA TYR A 9 31.19 20.32 -28.95
C TYR A 9 31.17 21.80 -29.26
N THR A 10 30.33 22.19 -30.21
CA THR A 10 29.97 23.59 -30.44
C THR A 10 28.51 23.80 -30.11
N LEU A 11 28.18 25.00 -29.65
CA LEU A 11 26.79 25.39 -29.44
C LEU A 11 26.27 26.05 -30.71
N ARG A 12 25.14 25.56 -31.22
CA ARG A 12 24.46 26.17 -32.36
C ARG A 12 23.06 26.62 -31.94
N PRO A 13 22.66 27.88 -32.24
CA PRO A 13 21.29 28.30 -32.04
C PRO A 13 20.34 27.37 -32.78
N THR A 14 19.29 26.89 -32.11
CA THR A 14 18.29 25.99 -32.71
C THR A 14 17.25 26.74 -33.54
N GLY A 15 17.28 28.08 -33.51
CA GLY A 15 16.25 28.94 -34.11
C GLY A 15 14.94 28.96 -33.31
N ARG A 16 14.91 28.34 -32.13
CA ARG A 16 13.81 28.44 -31.16
C ARG A 16 14.27 29.28 -30.00
N THR A 17 13.42 30.20 -29.56
CA THR A 17 13.63 30.94 -28.33
C THR A 17 12.91 30.24 -27.17
N ASN A 18 13.49 30.30 -25.97
CA ASN A 18 12.76 29.94 -24.76
C ASN A 18 11.66 30.99 -24.49
N GLU A 19 10.85 30.75 -23.46
CA GLU A 19 9.77 31.66 -23.05
C GLU A 19 10.30 33.06 -22.66
N ASP A 20 11.59 33.17 -22.33
CA ASP A 20 12.31 34.41 -22.01
C ASP A 20 12.86 35.14 -23.27
N GLY A 21 12.62 34.62 -24.48
CA GLY A 21 13.10 35.21 -25.73
C GLY A 21 14.57 34.92 -26.06
N GLU A 22 15.25 34.09 -25.28
CA GLU A 22 16.65 33.72 -25.48
C GLU A 22 16.77 32.58 -26.49
N GLU A 23 17.73 32.66 -27.41
CA GLU A 23 18.01 31.58 -28.34
C GLU A 23 18.38 30.30 -27.59
N THR A 24 17.65 29.22 -27.82
CA THR A 24 18.02 27.90 -27.32
C THR A 24 19.15 27.32 -28.18
N PHE A 25 20.12 26.65 -27.56
CA PHE A 25 21.30 26.12 -28.25
C PHE A 25 21.30 24.59 -28.25
N ALA A 26 21.60 23.98 -29.40
CA ALA A 26 21.89 22.56 -29.51
C ALA A 26 23.40 22.31 -29.38
N ARG A 27 23.77 21.28 -28.61
CA ARG A 27 25.13 20.73 -28.57
C ARG A 27 25.40 20.02 -29.90
N ILE A 28 26.15 20.66 -30.79
CA ILE A 28 26.63 20.07 -32.04
C ILE A 28 28.00 19.47 -31.75
N VAL A 29 28.04 18.16 -31.55
CA VAL A 29 29.31 17.43 -31.57
C VAL A 29 29.83 17.31 -33.01
N PRO A 30 31.15 17.22 -33.23
CA PRO A 30 31.72 16.99 -34.55
C PRO A 30 31.03 15.82 -35.26
N THR A 31 30.82 15.93 -36.57
CA THR A 31 30.07 14.92 -37.34
C THR A 31 30.65 13.52 -37.16
N ALA A 32 31.98 13.39 -37.10
CA ALA A 32 32.65 12.13 -36.80
C ALA A 32 32.23 11.55 -35.44
N ILE A 33 32.18 12.38 -34.40
CA ILE A 33 31.79 11.98 -33.03
C ILE A 33 30.30 11.67 -32.95
N ARG A 34 29.45 12.41 -33.66
CA ARG A 34 28.00 12.10 -33.76
C ARG A 34 27.76 10.72 -34.37
N LEU A 35 28.49 10.40 -35.44
CA LEU A 35 28.44 9.09 -36.09
C LEU A 35 29.03 8.02 -35.16
N LEU A 36 30.12 8.34 -34.46
CA LEU A 36 30.74 7.46 -33.48
C LEU A 36 29.82 7.17 -32.28
N ARG A 37 29.00 8.12 -31.82
CA ARG A 37 28.00 7.87 -30.76
C ARG A 37 26.92 6.88 -31.18
N SER A 38 26.65 6.79 -32.49
CA SER A 38 25.81 5.74 -33.05
C SER A 38 26.57 4.45 -33.36
N ASP A 39 27.90 4.44 -33.16
CA ASP A 39 28.76 3.27 -33.26
C ASP A 39 28.79 2.54 -31.90
N PRO A 40 28.65 1.20 -31.89
CA PRO A 40 28.62 0.44 -30.64
C PRO A 40 29.93 0.48 -29.82
N PHE A 41 31.07 0.77 -30.44
CA PHE A 41 32.35 0.97 -29.76
C PHE A 41 32.65 2.45 -29.48
N GLY A 42 31.73 3.35 -29.86
CA GLY A 42 31.88 4.78 -29.65
C GLY A 42 32.09 5.18 -28.20
N PRO A 43 31.31 4.66 -27.22
CA PRO A 43 31.54 4.95 -25.81
C PRO A 43 32.97 4.62 -25.35
N LEU A 44 33.57 3.56 -25.89
CA LEU A 44 34.93 3.13 -25.53
C LEU A 44 35.98 4.15 -26.00
N VAL A 45 35.79 4.73 -27.18
CA VAL A 45 36.62 5.82 -27.69
C VAL A 45 36.40 7.11 -26.89
N LEU A 46 35.15 7.42 -26.53
CA LEU A 46 34.83 8.60 -25.72
C LEU A 46 35.37 8.50 -24.29
N ALA A 47 35.51 7.29 -23.73
CA ALA A 47 36.07 7.03 -22.41
C ALA A 47 37.61 7.07 -22.37
N LEU A 48 38.30 7.24 -23.50
CA LEU A 48 39.77 7.37 -23.56
C LEU A 48 40.28 8.72 -23.08
N GLU A 49 39.39 9.67 -22.83
CA GLU A 49 39.73 10.97 -22.26
C GLU A 49 38.82 11.29 -21.07
N GLN A 50 39.39 11.95 -20.07
CA GLN A 50 38.63 12.67 -19.06
C GLN A 50 38.44 14.09 -19.62
N PHE A 51 37.21 14.38 -20.05
CA PHE A 51 36.88 15.63 -20.73
C PHE A 51 36.28 16.64 -19.76
N ASP A 52 36.76 17.89 -19.86
CA ASP A 52 36.20 19.06 -19.19
C ASP A 52 35.32 19.84 -20.19
N ASP A 53 34.03 19.93 -19.84
CA ASP A 53 33.01 20.54 -20.69
C ASP A 53 33.10 22.10 -20.71
N GLU A 54 33.76 22.75 -19.72
CA GLU A 54 33.86 24.22 -19.58
C GLU A 54 34.96 24.82 -20.46
N ASP A 55 36.17 24.29 -20.38
CA ASP A 55 37.31 24.78 -21.16
C ASP A 55 37.51 24.01 -22.48
N GLN A 56 36.64 23.02 -22.75
CA GLN A 56 36.73 22.09 -23.88
C GLN A 56 38.07 21.33 -23.91
N SER A 57 38.68 21.08 -22.74
CA SER A 57 39.95 20.36 -22.60
C SER A 57 39.75 18.88 -22.24
N ALA A 58 40.80 18.08 -22.48
CA ALA A 58 40.80 16.65 -22.23
C ALA A 58 42.13 16.22 -21.63
N SER A 59 42.09 15.36 -20.61
CA SER A 59 43.26 14.61 -20.16
C SER A 59 43.17 13.13 -20.57
N PRO A 60 44.28 12.42 -20.84
CA PRO A 60 44.24 11.02 -21.21
C PRO A 60 43.69 10.15 -20.08
N ALA A 61 42.80 9.20 -20.40
CA ALA A 61 42.38 8.20 -19.44
C ALA A 61 43.56 7.33 -18.99
N ALA A 62 43.46 6.72 -17.79
CA ALA A 62 44.51 5.90 -17.19
C ALA A 62 45.07 4.80 -18.13
N ILE A 63 44.21 4.24 -19.01
CA ILE A 63 44.59 3.23 -20.02
C ILE A 63 45.61 3.73 -21.04
N MET A 64 45.72 5.04 -21.22
CA MET A 64 46.69 5.65 -22.12
C MET A 64 48.03 5.95 -21.46
N SER A 65 48.11 5.91 -20.12
CA SER A 65 49.32 6.27 -19.37
C SER A 65 49.98 5.08 -18.66
N HIS A 66 49.23 4.04 -18.29
CA HIS A 66 49.76 2.84 -17.63
C HIS A 66 48.83 1.64 -17.80
N ARG A 67 49.31 0.45 -17.41
CA ARG A 67 48.55 -0.79 -17.49
C ARG A 67 47.43 -0.80 -16.43
N VAL A 68 46.18 -0.68 -16.87
CA VAL A 68 44.99 -0.62 -15.98
C VAL A 68 44.36 -1.97 -15.66
N VAL A 69 44.72 -3.01 -16.42
CA VAL A 69 44.16 -4.36 -16.26
C VAL A 69 45.27 -5.32 -15.86
N VAL A 70 45.14 -5.88 -14.67
CA VAL A 70 46.03 -6.90 -14.12
C VAL A 70 45.57 -8.28 -14.63
N PRO A 71 46.45 -9.10 -15.24
CA PRO A 71 46.10 -10.47 -15.59
C PRO A 71 45.90 -11.30 -14.30
N ARG A 72 44.93 -12.21 -14.33
CA ARG A 72 44.61 -13.11 -13.22
C ARG A 72 45.85 -13.92 -12.83
N ALA A 73 46.17 -13.96 -11.54
CA ALA A 73 46.99 -15.04 -10.99
C ALA A 73 46.07 -16.26 -10.83
N GLU A 74 46.33 -17.33 -11.58
CA GLU A 74 45.60 -18.58 -11.39
C GLU A 74 45.96 -19.15 -10.02
N VAL A 75 44.95 -19.42 -9.20
CA VAL A 75 45.13 -20.20 -7.97
C VAL A 75 45.45 -21.63 -8.42
N GLN A 76 46.69 -22.05 -8.21
CA GLN A 76 47.21 -23.38 -8.61
C GLN A 76 47.05 -24.42 -7.50
N GLY A 77 46.62 -24.00 -6.30
CA GLY A 77 46.37 -24.86 -5.14
C GLY A 77 45.95 -24.03 -3.93
N VAL A 78 45.36 -24.68 -2.94
CA VAL A 78 44.88 -24.06 -1.69
C VAL A 78 45.22 -24.94 -0.48
N ASP A 79 45.27 -24.32 0.70
CA ASP A 79 45.66 -25.00 1.94
C ASP A 79 44.48 -25.63 2.70
N SER A 80 43.23 -25.26 2.37
CA SER A 80 42.04 -25.74 3.09
C SER A 80 40.86 -26.08 2.16
N PRO A 81 39.98 -27.03 2.55
CA PRO A 81 38.74 -27.33 1.81
C PRO A 81 37.80 -26.13 1.68
N ALA A 82 37.77 -25.23 2.68
CA ALA A 82 36.97 -24.00 2.61
C ALA A 82 37.48 -23.04 1.52
N ASP A 83 38.81 -22.90 1.40
CA ASP A 83 39.41 -22.11 0.31
C ASP A 83 39.16 -22.77 -1.06
N ALA A 84 39.17 -24.10 -1.12
CA ALA A 84 38.84 -24.83 -2.35
C ALA A 84 37.38 -24.59 -2.78
N ILE A 85 36.43 -24.63 -1.84
CA ILE A 85 35.03 -24.27 -2.09
C ILE A 85 34.92 -22.83 -2.58
N ALA A 86 35.59 -21.90 -1.91
CA ALA A 86 35.57 -20.49 -2.29
C ALA A 86 36.06 -20.29 -3.73
N VAL A 87 37.14 -20.97 -4.13
CA VAL A 87 37.64 -20.95 -5.52
C VAL A 87 36.68 -21.65 -6.48
N SER A 88 36.04 -22.74 -6.08
CA SER A 88 35.03 -23.44 -6.87
C SER A 88 33.82 -22.53 -7.15
N LEU A 89 33.28 -21.90 -6.11
CA LEU A 89 32.18 -20.95 -6.20
C LEU A 89 32.55 -19.74 -7.07
N ASP A 90 33.76 -19.19 -6.91
CA ASP A 90 34.28 -18.14 -7.79
C ASP A 90 34.38 -18.60 -9.25
N ARG A 91 34.88 -19.81 -9.54
CA ARG A 91 35.11 -20.25 -10.93
C ARG A 91 33.84 -20.71 -11.65
N THR A 92 33.00 -21.45 -10.94
CA THR A 92 31.90 -22.23 -11.55
C THR A 92 30.51 -21.76 -11.11
N GLY A 93 30.42 -20.93 -10.06
CA GLY A 93 29.15 -20.56 -9.45
C GLY A 93 28.55 -21.65 -8.57
N GLY A 94 29.22 -22.78 -8.38
CA GLY A 94 28.75 -23.92 -7.59
C GLY A 94 29.88 -24.77 -7.01
N ILE A 95 29.52 -25.95 -6.50
CA ILE A 95 30.48 -26.94 -5.98
C ILE A 95 30.88 -27.91 -7.10
N ASP A 96 32.10 -27.76 -7.59
CA ASP A 96 32.72 -28.63 -8.59
C ASP A 96 33.76 -29.52 -7.88
N LEU A 97 33.37 -30.77 -7.59
CA LEU A 97 34.19 -31.70 -6.83
C LEU A 97 35.53 -32.04 -7.53
N PRO A 98 35.58 -32.33 -8.84
CA PRO A 98 36.84 -32.48 -9.58
C PRO A 98 37.80 -31.29 -9.46
N LEU A 99 37.27 -30.06 -9.55
CA LEU A 99 38.08 -28.85 -9.39
C LEU A 99 38.64 -28.73 -7.96
N ILE A 100 37.81 -29.00 -6.95
CA ILE A 100 38.22 -28.97 -5.54
C ILE A 100 39.30 -30.02 -5.28
N ALA A 101 39.13 -31.23 -5.81
CA ALA A 101 40.11 -32.30 -5.67
C ALA A 101 41.48 -31.93 -6.27
N ASP A 102 41.48 -31.32 -7.46
CA ASP A 102 42.70 -30.81 -8.11
C ASP A 102 43.38 -29.71 -7.28
N LEU A 103 42.59 -28.74 -6.76
CA LEU A 103 43.12 -27.65 -5.92
C LEU A 103 43.72 -28.13 -4.59
N LEU A 104 43.20 -29.23 -4.04
CA LEU A 104 43.71 -29.86 -2.81
C LEU A 104 44.81 -30.91 -3.08
N GLY A 105 45.04 -31.29 -4.34
CA GLY A 105 45.96 -32.37 -4.70
C GLY A 105 45.50 -33.75 -4.19
N MET A 106 44.18 -33.99 -4.16
CA MET A 106 43.55 -35.21 -3.63
C MET A 106 42.72 -35.94 -4.70
N SER A 107 42.23 -37.16 -4.39
CA SER A 107 41.21 -37.82 -5.22
C SER A 107 39.82 -37.24 -4.95
N ASP A 108 38.88 -37.35 -5.90
CA ASP A 108 37.49 -36.87 -5.71
C ASP A 108 36.82 -37.45 -4.45
N HIS A 109 37.10 -38.71 -4.12
CA HIS A 109 36.60 -39.36 -2.91
C HIS A 109 37.17 -38.71 -1.64
N ASP A 110 38.49 -38.54 -1.57
CA ASP A 110 39.15 -37.95 -0.40
C ASP A 110 38.78 -36.46 -0.26
N ALA A 111 38.63 -35.75 -1.38
CA ALA A 111 38.13 -34.38 -1.40
C ALA A 111 36.71 -34.30 -0.85
N ARG A 112 35.80 -35.22 -1.24
CA ARG A 112 34.44 -35.27 -0.71
C ARG A 112 34.39 -35.50 0.79
N GLU A 113 35.24 -36.40 1.32
CA GLU A 113 35.38 -36.60 2.77
C GLU A 113 35.95 -35.36 3.47
N ALA A 114 36.98 -34.73 2.89
CA ALA A 114 37.61 -33.52 3.45
C ALA A 114 36.68 -32.30 3.50
N LEU A 115 35.73 -32.19 2.57
CA LEU A 115 34.71 -31.14 2.58
C LEU A 115 33.76 -31.27 3.78
N GLY A 116 33.54 -32.49 4.30
CA GLY A 116 32.71 -32.73 5.49
C GLY A 116 31.35 -32.02 5.44
N ASN A 117 31.06 -31.23 6.48
CA ASN A 117 29.82 -30.45 6.64
C ASN A 117 29.86 -29.07 5.95
N LEU A 118 30.90 -28.76 5.18
CA LEU A 118 30.95 -27.53 4.40
C LEU A 118 30.05 -27.64 3.15
N VAL A 119 29.68 -28.85 2.76
CA VAL A 119 28.74 -29.14 1.67
C VAL A 119 27.75 -30.24 2.06
N PHE A 120 26.56 -30.21 1.49
CA PHE A 120 25.54 -31.23 1.67
C PHE A 120 25.05 -31.73 0.30
N ALA A 121 24.75 -33.01 0.18
CA ALA A 121 24.07 -33.54 -1.00
C ALA A 121 22.57 -33.22 -0.90
N ASP A 122 21.98 -32.68 -1.96
CA ASP A 122 20.54 -32.46 -2.01
C ASP A 122 19.80 -33.82 -2.04
N PRO A 123 18.85 -34.09 -1.10
CA PRO A 123 18.13 -35.36 -1.04
C PRO A 123 17.31 -35.72 -2.28
N THR A 124 17.01 -34.73 -3.14
CA THR A 124 16.17 -34.88 -4.33
C THR A 124 16.98 -34.93 -5.63
N THR A 125 18.14 -34.26 -5.69
CA THR A 125 18.95 -34.17 -6.93
C THR A 125 20.36 -34.77 -6.81
N ASP A 126 20.78 -35.17 -5.61
CA ASP A 126 22.15 -35.61 -5.26
C ASP A 126 23.25 -34.58 -5.59
N GLN A 127 22.88 -33.34 -5.93
CA GLN A 127 23.86 -32.28 -6.18
C GLN A 127 24.49 -31.79 -4.87
N LEU A 128 25.81 -31.52 -4.90
CA LEU A 128 26.51 -30.94 -3.76
C LEU A 128 26.23 -29.44 -3.67
N ILE A 129 25.70 -29.00 -2.54
CA ILE A 129 25.33 -27.63 -2.24
C ILE A 129 26.19 -27.13 -1.07
N HIS A 130 26.68 -25.90 -1.17
CA HIS A 130 27.43 -25.25 -0.10
C HIS A 130 26.56 -25.09 1.17
N ALA A 131 27.11 -25.34 2.35
CA ALA A 131 26.35 -25.37 3.60
C ALA A 131 25.50 -24.12 3.89
N PRO A 132 26.01 -22.88 3.79
CA PRO A 132 25.19 -21.66 3.93
C PRO A 132 23.98 -21.58 2.97
N GLU A 133 24.07 -22.19 1.80
CA GLU A 133 22.95 -22.26 0.86
C GLU A 133 21.97 -23.36 1.24
N TYR A 134 22.48 -24.55 1.56
CA TYR A 134 21.65 -25.68 1.95
C TYR A 134 20.85 -25.41 3.24
N LEU A 135 21.48 -24.79 4.24
CA LEU A 135 20.92 -24.50 5.56
C LEU A 135 20.12 -23.18 5.63
N SER A 136 19.89 -22.52 4.49
CA SER A 136 19.08 -21.31 4.39
C SER A 136 17.81 -21.53 3.56
N GLY A 137 16.94 -20.52 3.44
CA GLY A 137 15.64 -20.65 2.76
C GLY A 137 14.64 -21.46 3.59
N ASP A 138 13.71 -22.16 2.94
CA ASP A 138 12.73 -23.02 3.62
C ASP A 138 13.38 -24.30 4.15
N VAL A 139 13.90 -24.25 5.37
CA VAL A 139 14.61 -25.37 6.00
C VAL A 139 13.66 -26.47 6.47
N ARG A 140 12.36 -26.19 6.68
CA ARG A 140 11.40 -27.23 7.06
C ARG A 140 11.12 -28.17 5.90
N VAL A 141 10.89 -27.63 4.70
CA VAL A 141 10.70 -28.45 3.49
C VAL A 141 11.95 -29.29 3.20
N LYS A 142 13.14 -28.69 3.33
CA LYS A 142 14.40 -29.40 3.16
C LYS A 142 14.58 -30.51 4.21
N LEU A 143 14.21 -30.26 5.47
CA LEU A 143 14.31 -31.22 6.57
C LEU A 143 13.40 -32.42 6.35
N GLU A 144 12.17 -32.20 5.89
CA GLU A 144 11.24 -33.29 5.56
C GLU A 144 11.76 -34.15 4.40
N ALA A 145 12.29 -33.53 3.35
CA ALA A 145 12.93 -34.26 2.25
C ALA A 145 14.16 -35.06 2.72
N ALA A 146 15.01 -34.48 3.56
CA ALA A 146 16.18 -35.14 4.14
C ALA A 146 15.78 -36.33 5.03
N ARG A 147 14.73 -36.20 5.86
CA ARG A 147 14.20 -37.28 6.70
C ARG A 147 13.73 -38.46 5.86
N LEU A 148 12.94 -38.18 4.82
CA LEU A 148 12.42 -39.22 3.93
C LEU A 148 13.56 -39.97 3.20
N ARG A 149 14.61 -39.25 2.78
CA ARG A 149 15.79 -39.85 2.15
C ARG A 149 16.61 -40.66 3.16
N ALA A 150 16.77 -40.16 4.39
CA ALA A 150 17.53 -40.82 5.47
C ALA A 150 16.92 -42.16 5.91
N GLU A 151 15.60 -42.35 5.78
CA GLU A 151 14.95 -43.66 6.00
C GLU A 151 15.45 -44.75 5.03
N GLN A 152 15.85 -44.35 3.82
CA GLN A 152 16.33 -45.26 2.78
C GLN A 152 17.85 -45.34 2.73
N ASP A 153 18.53 -44.26 3.11
CA ASP A 153 19.97 -44.08 3.01
C ASP A 153 20.51 -43.29 4.21
N PRO A 154 21.08 -43.99 5.21
CA PRO A 154 21.53 -43.37 6.46
C PRO A 154 22.60 -42.28 6.30
N GLU A 155 23.27 -42.17 5.14
CA GLU A 155 24.24 -41.09 4.89
C GLU A 155 23.59 -39.69 4.96
N PHE A 156 22.29 -39.59 4.66
CA PHE A 156 21.54 -38.33 4.74
C PHE A 156 21.13 -37.94 6.17
N GLN A 157 21.45 -38.74 7.19
CA GLN A 157 21.21 -38.36 8.59
C GLN A 157 21.96 -37.07 8.95
N ILE A 158 23.12 -36.83 8.33
CA ILE A 158 23.90 -35.60 8.53
C ILE A 158 23.14 -34.35 8.07
N ASN A 159 22.36 -34.46 6.99
CA ASN A 159 21.50 -33.38 6.51
C ASN A 159 20.36 -33.11 7.49
N VAL A 160 19.77 -34.17 8.05
CA VAL A 160 18.69 -34.08 9.04
C VAL A 160 19.18 -33.36 10.29
N ASP A 161 20.34 -33.74 10.80
CA ASP A 161 20.93 -33.16 12.01
C ASP A 161 21.25 -31.67 11.79
N ALA A 162 21.89 -31.32 10.68
CA ALA A 162 22.27 -29.94 10.37
C ALA A 162 21.05 -29.03 10.12
N LEU A 163 20.01 -29.51 9.41
CA LEU A 163 18.78 -28.76 9.18
C LEU A 163 17.94 -28.63 10.46
N ALA A 164 17.97 -29.62 11.34
CA ALA A 164 17.30 -29.54 12.64
C ALA A 164 17.95 -28.48 13.55
N GLU A 165 19.28 -28.32 13.49
CA GLU A 165 20.00 -27.27 14.22
C GLU A 165 19.75 -25.88 13.62
N ALA A 166 19.69 -25.77 12.28
CA ALA A 166 19.39 -24.51 11.59
C ALA A 166 17.92 -24.07 11.77
N LEU A 167 17.04 -24.98 12.21
CA LEU A 167 15.61 -24.72 12.31
C LEU A 167 15.31 -23.58 13.30
N PRO A 168 14.51 -22.57 12.91
CA PRO A 168 14.09 -21.53 13.83
C PRO A 168 13.33 -22.11 15.02
N ALA A 169 13.51 -21.51 16.21
CA ALA A 169 12.73 -21.86 17.39
C ALA A 169 11.22 -21.80 17.07
N PRO A 170 10.45 -22.85 17.39
CA PRO A 170 9.03 -22.89 17.06
C PRO A 170 8.27 -21.82 17.85
N LEU A 171 7.34 -21.16 17.18
CA LEU A 171 6.44 -20.17 17.79
C LEU A 171 5.40 -20.87 18.65
N GLY A 172 5.10 -20.31 19.82
CA GLY A 172 4.01 -20.75 20.67
C GLY A 172 2.70 -20.03 20.38
N ILE A 173 1.64 -20.39 21.12
CA ILE A 173 0.31 -19.77 21.00
C ILE A 173 0.39 -18.26 21.26
N GLN A 174 1.18 -17.83 22.25
CA GLN A 174 1.34 -16.42 22.60
C GLN A 174 2.07 -15.58 21.54
N ASP A 175 2.75 -16.24 20.60
CA ASP A 175 3.55 -15.59 19.55
C ASP A 175 2.77 -15.40 18.25
N ILE A 176 1.56 -15.99 18.15
CA ILE A 176 0.77 -16.05 16.92
C ILE A 176 -0.56 -15.32 17.13
N HIS A 177 -0.77 -14.24 16.39
CA HIS A 177 -2.08 -13.61 16.33
C HIS A 177 -2.93 -14.24 15.22
N ALA A 178 -3.99 -14.96 15.60
CA ALA A 178 -4.96 -15.55 14.68
C ALA A 178 -6.07 -14.54 14.31
N LYS A 179 -6.47 -14.52 13.04
CA LYS A 179 -7.51 -13.62 12.53
C LYS A 179 -8.56 -14.35 11.71
N LEU A 180 -9.80 -13.86 11.79
CA LEU A 180 -10.90 -14.40 11.02
C LEU A 180 -10.68 -14.06 9.55
N GLY A 181 -10.53 -15.07 8.70
CA GLY A 181 -10.21 -14.92 7.28
C GLY A 181 -8.73 -15.02 6.94
N ALA A 182 -7.85 -15.25 7.91
CA ALA A 182 -6.46 -15.56 7.65
C ALA A 182 -6.35 -16.90 6.89
N VAL A 183 -5.66 -16.89 5.74
CA VAL A 183 -5.72 -17.99 4.76
C VAL A 183 -4.95 -19.24 5.20
N TRP A 184 -4.10 -19.12 6.21
CA TRP A 184 -3.46 -20.26 6.86
C TRP A 184 -4.41 -21.04 7.78
N ILE A 185 -5.54 -20.43 8.17
CA ILE A 185 -6.62 -21.11 8.90
C ILE A 185 -7.63 -21.66 7.88
N SER A 186 -7.87 -22.96 7.89
CA SER A 186 -8.70 -23.62 6.87
C SER A 186 -10.17 -23.21 6.94
N ALA A 187 -10.89 -23.35 5.81
CA ALA A 187 -12.34 -23.08 5.76
C ALA A 187 -13.14 -23.94 6.75
N ASP A 188 -12.71 -25.18 7.00
CA ASP A 188 -13.31 -26.07 8.00
C ASP A 188 -13.25 -25.50 9.43
N VAL A 189 -12.13 -24.88 9.82
CA VAL A 189 -11.99 -24.27 11.15
C VAL A 189 -12.94 -23.08 11.29
N HIS A 190 -13.05 -22.25 10.25
CA HIS A 190 -14.00 -21.14 10.19
C HIS A 190 -15.47 -21.63 10.23
N GLU A 191 -15.77 -22.72 9.51
CA GLU A 191 -17.09 -23.34 9.52
C GLU A 191 -17.46 -23.85 10.91
N ARG A 192 -16.57 -24.61 11.56
CA ARG A 192 -16.76 -25.11 12.92
C ARG A 192 -16.96 -23.98 13.93
N PHE A 193 -16.20 -22.89 13.80
CA PHE A 193 -16.42 -21.69 14.61
C PHE A 193 -17.84 -21.15 14.44
N LEU A 194 -18.26 -20.89 13.20
CA LEU A 194 -19.57 -20.30 12.93
C LEU A 194 -20.74 -21.23 13.29
N ARG A 195 -20.61 -22.54 13.08
CA ARG A 195 -21.60 -23.52 13.55
C ARG A 195 -21.73 -23.49 15.07
N SER A 196 -20.60 -23.46 15.78
CA SER A 196 -20.59 -23.47 17.25
C SER A 196 -21.20 -22.20 17.85
N ILE A 197 -20.86 -21.03 17.31
CA ILE A 197 -21.28 -19.74 17.86
C ILE A 197 -22.73 -19.39 17.49
N LEU A 198 -23.21 -19.85 16.33
CA LEU A 198 -24.58 -19.63 15.85
C LEU A 198 -25.53 -20.78 16.18
N ARG A 199 -25.03 -21.90 16.74
CA ARG A 199 -25.78 -23.14 16.97
C ARG A 199 -26.56 -23.61 15.73
N ALA A 200 -25.92 -23.51 14.56
CA ALA A 200 -26.55 -23.71 13.26
C ALA A 200 -25.73 -24.68 12.40
N GLU A 201 -26.21 -25.92 12.27
CA GLU A 201 -25.52 -26.99 11.52
C GLU A 201 -25.56 -26.84 10.00
N ASP A 202 -26.43 -25.97 9.48
CA ASP A 202 -26.55 -25.66 8.05
C ASP A 202 -25.47 -24.70 7.55
N VAL A 203 -24.64 -24.15 8.44
CA VAL A 203 -23.55 -23.25 8.05
C VAL A 203 -22.50 -23.99 7.22
N ARG A 204 -22.14 -23.40 6.08
CA ARG A 204 -21.05 -23.86 5.20
C ARG A 204 -20.11 -22.72 4.85
N VAL A 205 -18.80 -22.96 4.91
CA VAL A 205 -17.77 -21.97 4.57
C VAL A 205 -16.88 -22.50 3.46
N GLU A 206 -16.67 -21.68 2.43
CA GLU A 206 -15.82 -22.00 1.28
C GLU A 206 -14.80 -20.89 1.04
N ASN A 207 -13.62 -21.28 0.56
CA ASN A 207 -12.54 -20.38 0.16
C ASN A 207 -11.89 -20.86 -1.13
N PRO A 208 -12.61 -20.84 -2.27
CA PRO A 208 -12.12 -21.42 -3.53
C PRO A 208 -10.84 -20.77 -4.06
N LEU A 209 -10.63 -19.48 -3.78
CA LEU A 209 -9.40 -18.76 -4.12
C LEU A 209 -8.93 -18.03 -2.86
N PRO A 210 -7.62 -17.91 -2.59
CA PRO A 210 -7.10 -17.16 -1.44
C PRO A 210 -7.75 -15.78 -1.30
N GLY A 211 -8.42 -15.55 -0.17
CA GLY A 211 -9.13 -14.31 0.15
C GLY A 211 -10.55 -14.19 -0.42
N MET A 212 -11.06 -15.21 -1.13
CA MET A 212 -12.42 -15.24 -1.68
C MET A 212 -13.32 -16.15 -0.85
N TRP A 213 -13.92 -15.60 0.20
CA TRP A 213 -14.73 -16.36 1.14
C TRP A 213 -16.23 -16.40 0.77
N GLU A 214 -16.88 -17.53 0.98
CA GLU A 214 -18.33 -17.65 0.87
C GLU A 214 -18.92 -18.37 2.07
N ILE A 215 -19.98 -17.79 2.66
CA ILE A 215 -20.64 -18.34 3.84
C ILE A 215 -22.13 -18.55 3.57
N ARG A 216 -22.60 -19.79 3.71
CA ARG A 216 -23.99 -20.22 3.49
C ARG A 216 -24.59 -20.70 4.80
N GLY A 217 -25.92 -20.71 4.90
CA GLY A 217 -26.64 -21.13 6.11
C GLY A 217 -26.56 -20.12 7.27
N GLY A 218 -27.19 -20.46 8.41
CA GLY A 218 -27.05 -19.77 9.70
C GLY A 218 -27.49 -18.30 9.76
N ARG A 219 -28.30 -17.82 8.80
CA ARG A 219 -28.74 -16.40 8.75
C ARG A 219 -29.92 -16.09 9.66
N GLN A 220 -30.61 -17.12 10.14
CA GLN A 220 -31.79 -16.99 10.98
C GLN A 220 -31.44 -17.20 12.46
N GLY A 221 -32.40 -16.92 13.34
CA GLY A 221 -32.24 -17.05 14.78
C GLY A 221 -31.64 -15.82 15.46
N LEU A 222 -31.79 -15.77 16.79
CA LEU A 222 -31.40 -14.62 17.59
C LEU A 222 -29.88 -14.42 17.65
N LEU A 223 -29.11 -15.51 17.70
CA LEU A 223 -27.64 -15.49 17.70
C LEU A 223 -27.09 -14.74 16.47
N SER A 224 -27.64 -15.08 15.30
CA SER A 224 -27.23 -14.50 14.02
C SER A 224 -27.70 -13.06 13.83
N THR A 225 -28.89 -12.71 14.29
CA THR A 225 -29.53 -11.42 13.98
C THR A 225 -29.45 -10.38 15.10
N SER A 226 -28.86 -10.71 16.25
CA SER A 226 -28.74 -9.80 17.40
C SER A 226 -27.40 -9.90 18.14
N GLU A 227 -26.89 -11.10 18.43
CA GLU A 227 -25.67 -11.25 19.23
C GLU A 227 -24.41 -11.00 18.42
N TRP A 228 -24.26 -11.77 17.35
CA TRP A 228 -23.09 -11.80 16.48
C TRP A 228 -23.37 -11.09 15.15
N GLY A 229 -24.58 -10.57 14.98
CA GLY A 229 -24.98 -9.78 13.84
C GLY A 229 -26.12 -8.84 14.16
N THR A 230 -26.71 -8.28 13.11
CA THR A 230 -27.84 -7.34 13.22
C THR A 230 -28.99 -7.82 12.35
N PRO A 231 -30.23 -7.34 12.56
CA PRO A 231 -31.37 -7.75 11.73
C PRO A 231 -31.20 -7.42 10.25
N ARG A 232 -30.42 -6.37 9.96
CA ARG A 232 -30.11 -5.92 8.60
C ARG A 232 -28.87 -6.58 8.00
N ARG A 233 -28.01 -7.16 8.84
CA ARG A 233 -26.79 -7.84 8.44
C ARG A 233 -26.50 -9.00 9.40
N PRO A 234 -27.04 -10.19 9.11
CA PRO A 234 -26.84 -11.38 9.93
C PRO A 234 -25.36 -11.75 10.10
N ALA A 235 -25.02 -12.48 11.16
CA ALA A 235 -23.65 -12.83 11.52
C ALA A 235 -22.84 -13.49 10.39
N PRO A 236 -23.38 -14.44 9.59
CA PRO A 236 -22.66 -14.97 8.43
C PRO A 236 -22.25 -13.91 7.40
N ASP A 237 -23.09 -12.89 7.17
CA ASP A 237 -22.80 -11.83 6.19
C ASP A 237 -21.78 -10.81 6.74
N ILE A 238 -21.74 -10.64 8.06
CA ILE A 238 -20.69 -9.88 8.75
C ILE A 238 -19.36 -10.63 8.69
N ALA A 239 -19.34 -11.90 9.09
CA ALA A 239 -18.16 -12.76 9.04
C ALA A 239 -17.56 -12.80 7.64
N GLN A 240 -18.37 -13.00 6.60
CA GLN A 240 -17.89 -13.00 5.21
C GLN A 240 -17.28 -11.64 4.82
N ALA A 241 -17.86 -10.53 5.26
CA ALA A 241 -17.32 -9.20 4.97
C ALA A 241 -15.98 -8.95 5.67
N VAL A 242 -15.82 -9.40 6.92
CA VAL A 242 -14.55 -9.35 7.67
C VAL A 242 -13.49 -10.19 6.97
N MET A 243 -13.82 -11.45 6.66
CA MET A 243 -12.89 -12.40 6.04
C MET A 243 -12.39 -11.93 4.67
N GLU A 244 -13.19 -11.16 3.93
CA GLU A 244 -12.81 -10.56 2.65
C GLU A 244 -12.32 -9.11 2.75
N GLN A 245 -12.09 -8.57 3.95
CA GLN A 245 -11.62 -7.19 4.16
C GLN A 245 -12.52 -6.11 3.52
N ARG A 246 -13.84 -6.36 3.43
CA ARG A 246 -14.81 -5.40 2.87
C ARG A 246 -15.24 -4.38 3.93
N THR A 247 -15.34 -3.11 3.54
CA THR A 247 -15.92 -2.08 4.43
C THR A 247 -17.34 -2.46 4.88
N MET A 248 -17.56 -2.43 6.18
CA MET A 248 -18.86 -2.68 6.79
C MET A 248 -19.77 -1.46 6.59
N LEU A 249 -20.67 -1.49 5.61
CA LEU A 249 -21.65 -0.42 5.34
C LEU A 249 -23.08 -0.97 5.27
N VAL A 250 -24.02 -0.32 5.97
CA VAL A 250 -25.46 -0.63 5.94
C VAL A 250 -26.22 0.55 5.33
N TYR A 251 -27.11 0.28 4.38
CA TYR A 251 -27.89 1.30 3.67
C TYR A 251 -29.39 1.12 3.89
N ASP A 252 -30.10 2.24 4.00
CA ASP A 252 -31.55 2.36 3.93
C ASP A 252 -31.99 2.64 2.49
N GLU A 253 -33.15 2.13 2.10
CA GLU A 253 -33.80 2.45 0.82
C GLU A 253 -34.87 3.51 1.04
N GLU A 254 -34.64 4.70 0.50
CA GLU A 254 -35.62 5.79 0.47
C GLU A 254 -36.15 5.96 -0.94
N LYS A 255 -37.47 6.11 -1.09
CA LYS A 255 -38.06 6.44 -2.39
C LYS A 255 -38.12 7.95 -2.54
N ASP A 256 -37.54 8.46 -3.62
CA ASP A 256 -37.69 9.85 -4.02
C ASP A 256 -39.15 10.13 -4.45
N ILE A 257 -39.48 11.41 -4.63
CA ILE A 257 -40.81 11.91 -5.04
C ILE A 257 -41.26 11.28 -6.37
N ASP A 258 -40.32 10.92 -7.24
CA ASP A 258 -40.55 10.22 -8.52
C ASP A 258 -40.62 8.68 -8.40
N GLY A 259 -40.61 8.13 -7.17
CA GLY A 259 -40.65 6.69 -6.89
C GLY A 259 -39.32 5.95 -7.12
N LYS A 260 -38.23 6.67 -7.41
CA LYS A 260 -36.89 6.10 -7.61
C LYS A 260 -36.24 5.78 -6.26
N VAL A 261 -35.79 4.53 -6.09
CA VAL A 261 -35.14 4.07 -4.86
C VAL A 261 -33.72 4.62 -4.78
N ARG A 262 -33.43 5.41 -3.76
CA ARG A 262 -32.11 5.91 -3.40
C ARG A 262 -31.61 5.19 -2.15
N ARG A 263 -30.35 4.73 -2.20
CA ARG A 263 -29.68 4.12 -1.04
C ARG A 263 -29.03 5.22 -0.20
N VAL A 264 -29.39 5.30 1.07
CA VAL A 264 -28.85 6.27 2.06
C VAL A 264 -28.07 5.49 3.11
N LEU A 265 -26.85 5.93 3.46
CA LEU A 265 -26.04 5.25 4.48
C LEU A 265 -26.72 5.38 5.85
N ASN A 266 -26.92 4.27 6.55
CA ASN A 266 -27.41 4.26 7.93
C ASN A 266 -26.21 4.20 8.90
N PRO A 267 -25.81 5.31 9.52
CA PRO A 267 -24.61 5.36 10.34
C PRO A 267 -24.73 4.56 11.65
N VAL A 268 -25.95 4.41 12.20
CA VAL A 268 -26.14 3.69 13.46
C VAL A 268 -26.09 2.18 13.23
N GLU A 269 -26.79 1.69 12.20
CA GLU A 269 -26.75 0.27 11.83
C GLU A 269 -25.38 -0.14 11.28
N THR A 270 -24.68 0.78 10.61
CA THR A 270 -23.29 0.59 10.19
C THR A 270 -22.35 0.44 11.39
N ALA A 271 -22.46 1.34 12.38
CA ALA A 271 -21.65 1.26 13.61
C ALA A 271 -21.95 -0.04 14.39
N ALA A 272 -23.21 -0.44 14.50
CA ALA A 272 -23.61 -1.70 15.15
C ALA A 272 -23.04 -2.92 14.41
N ALA A 273 -23.13 -2.97 13.08
CA ALA A 273 -22.55 -4.06 12.30
C ALA A 273 -21.02 -4.12 12.42
N GLN A 274 -20.34 -2.98 12.53
CA GLN A 274 -18.89 -2.92 12.77
C GLN A 274 -18.55 -3.43 14.19
N GLU A 275 -19.30 -3.05 15.22
CA GLU A 275 -19.11 -3.59 16.58
C GLU A 275 -19.28 -5.12 16.60
N LYS A 276 -20.28 -5.66 15.88
CA LYS A 276 -20.45 -7.11 15.75
C LYS A 276 -19.31 -7.78 14.99
N ALA A 277 -18.74 -7.11 14.00
CA ALA A 277 -17.55 -7.56 13.30
C ALA A 277 -16.34 -7.66 14.23
N ASP A 278 -16.10 -6.60 15.02
CA ASP A 278 -15.01 -6.52 15.99
C ASP A 278 -15.18 -7.62 17.06
N ALA A 279 -16.40 -7.82 17.59
CA ALA A 279 -16.71 -8.86 18.56
C ALA A 279 -16.55 -10.29 18.00
N LEU A 280 -16.98 -10.53 16.75
CA LEU A 280 -16.77 -11.81 16.07
C LEU A 280 -15.27 -12.12 15.90
N GLN A 281 -14.49 -11.11 15.52
CA GLN A 281 -13.04 -11.23 15.35
C GLN A 281 -12.35 -11.53 16.68
N GLU A 282 -12.68 -10.78 17.75
CA GLU A 282 -12.17 -11.00 19.11
C GLU A 282 -12.49 -12.42 19.60
N ARG A 283 -13.77 -12.82 19.50
CA ARG A 283 -14.21 -14.15 19.93
C ARG A 283 -13.53 -15.27 19.14
N PHE A 284 -13.32 -15.08 17.83
CA PHE A 284 -12.60 -16.05 17.00
C PHE A 284 -11.14 -16.19 17.42
N SER A 285 -10.46 -15.06 17.67
CA SER A 285 -9.06 -15.03 18.12
C SER A 285 -8.85 -15.83 19.41
N ASP A 286 -9.79 -15.76 20.35
CA ASP A 286 -9.75 -16.58 21.56
C ASP A 286 -10.11 -18.03 21.28
N TRP A 287 -11.21 -18.23 20.52
CA TRP A 287 -11.78 -19.56 20.26
C TRP A 287 -10.75 -20.51 19.66
N VAL A 288 -9.95 -20.05 18.69
CA VAL A 288 -9.01 -20.92 17.99
C VAL A 288 -8.06 -21.66 18.94
N TRP A 289 -7.75 -21.08 20.10
CA TRP A 289 -6.81 -21.61 21.09
C TRP A 289 -7.46 -22.39 22.25
N GLU A 290 -8.78 -22.36 22.39
CA GLU A 290 -9.50 -23.03 23.50
C GLU A 290 -9.39 -24.56 23.46
N ASP A 291 -9.31 -25.16 22.26
CA ASP A 291 -9.18 -26.60 22.07
C ASP A 291 -7.71 -26.97 21.83
N PRO A 292 -7.08 -27.79 22.69
CA PRO A 292 -5.64 -28.09 22.57
C PRO A 292 -5.23 -28.75 21.25
N ALA A 293 -6.08 -29.61 20.69
CA ALA A 293 -5.76 -30.31 19.44
C ALA A 293 -5.83 -29.36 18.23
N ARG A 294 -6.86 -28.51 18.17
CA ARG A 294 -6.96 -27.44 17.19
C ARG A 294 -5.82 -26.44 17.33
N ALA A 295 -5.52 -26.00 18.56
CA ALA A 295 -4.45 -25.05 18.84
C ALA A 295 -3.11 -25.58 18.33
N GLN A 296 -2.75 -26.83 18.66
CA GLN A 296 -1.52 -27.46 18.20
C GLN A 296 -1.46 -27.55 16.67
N ALA A 297 -2.52 -28.01 16.01
CA ALA A 297 -2.57 -28.11 14.55
C ALA A 297 -2.40 -26.74 13.86
N LEU A 298 -2.97 -25.69 14.44
CA LEU A 298 -2.83 -24.32 13.95
C LEU A 298 -1.42 -23.77 14.17
N VAL A 299 -0.81 -24.01 15.33
CA VAL A 299 0.58 -23.63 15.62
C VAL A 299 1.54 -24.32 14.64
N ASP A 300 1.36 -25.62 14.40
CA ASP A 300 2.21 -26.39 13.49
C ASP A 300 2.08 -25.87 12.05
N GLU A 301 0.84 -25.61 11.59
CA GLU A 301 0.59 -25.06 10.26
C GLU A 301 1.18 -23.65 10.10
N TYR A 302 1.04 -22.80 11.11
CA TYR A 302 1.63 -21.46 11.10
C TYR A 302 3.16 -21.52 11.03
N ASN A 303 3.78 -22.36 11.87
CA ASN A 303 5.22 -22.56 11.86
C ASN A 303 5.71 -23.11 10.52
N ARG A 304 4.96 -24.05 9.92
CA ARG A 304 5.26 -24.62 8.61
C ARG A 304 5.26 -23.58 7.49
N ARG A 305 4.32 -22.64 7.50
CA ARG A 305 4.19 -21.61 6.45
C ARG A 305 5.11 -20.42 6.63
N PHE A 306 5.25 -19.92 7.87
CA PHE A 306 5.85 -18.61 8.12
C PHE A 306 7.15 -18.67 8.94
N ASN A 307 7.34 -19.69 9.78
CA ASN A 307 8.54 -19.87 10.60
C ASN A 307 9.43 -21.02 10.06
N SER A 308 9.74 -20.92 8.77
CA SER A 308 10.55 -21.90 8.04
C SER A 308 11.74 -21.30 7.32
N ILE A 309 11.81 -19.96 7.22
CA ILE A 309 12.80 -19.27 6.40
C ILE A 309 14.06 -18.98 7.24
N VAL A 310 15.22 -19.49 6.86
CA VAL A 310 16.51 -19.07 7.45
C VAL A 310 17.22 -18.14 6.47
N LEU A 311 17.65 -16.97 6.95
CA LEU A 311 18.34 -15.99 6.12
C LEU A 311 19.80 -16.40 5.91
N ARG A 312 20.29 -16.27 4.69
CA ARG A 312 21.69 -16.52 4.33
C ARG A 312 22.55 -15.29 4.61
N ASP A 313 23.74 -15.50 5.17
CA ASP A 313 24.79 -14.48 5.23
C ASP A 313 25.64 -14.55 3.95
N TYR A 314 25.93 -13.38 3.40
CA TYR A 314 26.65 -13.18 2.14
C TYR A 314 28.05 -12.61 2.33
N THR A 315 28.44 -12.27 3.57
CA THR A 315 29.69 -11.57 3.87
C THR A 315 30.91 -12.41 3.48
N ASP A 316 30.95 -13.67 3.94
CA ASP A 316 32.07 -14.58 3.65
C ASP A 316 32.11 -14.93 2.16
N ALA A 317 30.96 -15.25 1.56
CA ALA A 317 30.87 -15.52 0.12
C ALA A 317 31.37 -14.32 -0.71
N GLY A 318 31.07 -13.09 -0.29
CA GLY A 318 31.59 -11.87 -0.89
C GLY A 318 33.11 -11.72 -0.75
N ALA A 319 33.67 -12.14 0.39
CA ALA A 319 35.10 -12.01 0.69
C ALA A 319 36.01 -12.76 -0.30
N TYR A 320 35.50 -13.80 -0.96
CA TYR A 320 36.28 -14.64 -1.87
C TYR A 320 36.08 -14.32 -3.37
N LEU A 321 35.14 -13.44 -3.73
CA LEU A 321 34.91 -13.09 -5.13
C LEU A 321 36.12 -12.40 -5.77
N SER A 322 36.67 -12.97 -6.84
CA SER A 322 37.89 -12.45 -7.47
C SER A 322 37.65 -11.24 -8.39
N LEU A 323 36.40 -11.04 -8.83
CA LEU A 323 35.94 -9.88 -9.63
C LEU A 323 36.89 -9.50 -10.79
N PRO A 324 37.27 -10.44 -11.66
CA PRO A 324 38.34 -10.23 -12.63
C PRO A 324 37.95 -9.24 -13.73
N GLY A 325 38.91 -8.44 -14.19
CA GLY A 325 38.68 -7.39 -15.20
C GLY A 325 38.36 -6.01 -14.60
N LEU A 326 38.29 -5.94 -13.27
CA LEU A 326 38.20 -4.71 -12.51
C LEU A 326 39.40 -3.80 -12.81
N ALA A 327 39.15 -2.49 -12.87
CA ALA A 327 40.21 -1.50 -12.98
C ALA A 327 41.10 -1.54 -11.73
N SER A 328 42.43 -1.50 -11.93
CA SER A 328 43.42 -1.64 -10.84
C SER A 328 43.34 -0.56 -9.75
N ASN A 329 42.63 0.54 -10.01
CA ASN A 329 42.43 1.65 -9.08
C ASN A 329 41.06 1.64 -8.40
N PHE A 330 40.25 0.60 -8.59
CA PHE A 330 38.95 0.44 -7.96
C PHE A 330 38.96 -0.76 -7.01
N GLU A 331 38.72 -0.51 -5.73
CA GLU A 331 38.62 -1.55 -4.71
C GLU A 331 37.19 -1.55 -4.11
N PRO A 332 36.41 -2.63 -4.29
CA PRO A 332 35.06 -2.72 -3.75
C PRO A 332 35.09 -2.90 -2.23
N ARG A 333 34.18 -2.23 -1.53
CA ARG A 333 34.01 -2.38 -0.08
C ARG A 333 33.38 -3.72 0.29
N THR A 334 33.51 -4.11 1.56
CA THR A 334 32.98 -5.38 2.09
C THR A 334 31.48 -5.55 1.80
N HIS A 335 30.66 -4.53 2.05
CA HIS A 335 29.22 -4.61 1.78
C HIS A 335 28.89 -4.72 0.29
N GLN A 336 29.70 -4.11 -0.58
CA GLN A 336 29.51 -4.21 -2.02
C GLN A 336 29.80 -5.62 -2.51
N ARG A 337 30.83 -6.28 -1.96
CA ARG A 337 31.15 -7.67 -2.27
C ARG A 337 30.06 -8.63 -1.76
N ALA A 338 29.52 -8.37 -0.57
CA ALA A 338 28.38 -9.13 -0.03
C ALA A 338 27.12 -8.97 -0.90
N ALA A 339 26.84 -7.75 -1.37
CA ALA A 339 25.73 -7.49 -2.30
C ALA A 339 25.91 -8.26 -3.62
N VAL A 340 27.13 -8.31 -4.16
CA VAL A 340 27.43 -9.10 -5.36
C VAL A 340 27.23 -10.60 -5.11
N ALA A 341 27.72 -11.12 -3.98
CA ALA A 341 27.53 -12.52 -3.61
C ALA A 341 26.03 -12.87 -3.48
N ARG A 342 25.22 -11.93 -2.97
CA ARG A 342 23.77 -12.07 -2.92
C ARG A 342 23.13 -12.10 -4.31
N MET A 343 23.50 -11.18 -5.19
CA MET A 343 23.01 -11.18 -6.58
C MET A 343 23.34 -12.49 -7.31
N VAL A 344 24.53 -13.06 -7.07
CA VAL A 344 24.94 -14.36 -7.61
C VAL A 344 24.12 -15.50 -7.03
N SER A 345 23.80 -15.45 -5.74
CA SER A 345 23.18 -16.57 -5.02
C SER A 345 21.65 -16.61 -5.11
N GLU A 346 20.99 -15.46 -5.26
CA GLU A 346 19.53 -15.36 -5.20
C GLU A 346 18.89 -15.23 -6.59
N PRO A 347 17.70 -15.82 -6.82
CA PRO A 347 16.90 -15.61 -8.03
C PRO A 347 16.60 -14.14 -8.34
N ALA A 348 16.44 -13.35 -7.28
CA ALA A 348 16.21 -11.93 -7.34
C ALA A 348 16.78 -11.22 -6.10
N ALA A 349 17.33 -10.02 -6.29
CA ALA A 349 17.94 -9.24 -5.21
C ALA A 349 17.37 -7.82 -5.14
N GLY A 350 17.12 -7.33 -3.92
CA GLY A 350 16.78 -5.95 -3.63
C GLY A 350 17.94 -5.24 -2.93
N LEU A 351 18.65 -4.36 -3.64
CA LEU A 351 19.73 -3.53 -3.11
C LEU A 351 19.14 -2.24 -2.53
N PHE A 352 18.74 -2.29 -1.26
CA PHE A 352 18.07 -1.23 -0.53
C PHE A 352 19.02 -0.45 0.37
N HIS A 353 20.08 0.06 -0.24
CA HIS A 353 21.13 0.79 0.48
C HIS A 353 20.94 2.29 0.40
N GLU A 354 21.41 3.01 1.40
CA GLU A 354 21.34 4.47 1.44
C GLU A 354 22.05 5.14 0.24
N VAL A 355 21.71 6.41 0.00
CA VAL A 355 22.36 7.22 -1.03
C VAL A 355 23.86 7.31 -0.73
N GLY A 356 24.71 7.06 -1.73
CA GLY A 356 26.17 7.10 -1.56
C GLY A 356 26.82 5.78 -1.10
N ALA A 357 26.03 4.74 -0.76
CA ALA A 357 26.56 3.42 -0.42
C ALA A 357 27.34 2.74 -1.57
N GLY A 358 27.10 3.17 -2.82
CA GLY A 358 27.78 2.63 -4.00
C GLY A 358 26.96 1.61 -4.80
N LYS A 359 25.62 1.70 -4.75
CA LYS A 359 24.67 0.84 -5.50
C LYS A 359 25.01 0.69 -6.99
N THR A 360 25.47 1.75 -7.66
CA THR A 360 25.88 1.66 -9.07
C THR A 360 27.00 0.63 -9.26
N ALA A 361 28.01 0.67 -8.40
CA ALA A 361 29.11 -0.29 -8.45
C ALA A 361 28.62 -1.71 -8.15
N GLU A 362 27.74 -1.90 -7.17
CA GLU A 362 27.16 -3.22 -6.86
C GLU A 362 26.43 -3.82 -8.06
N MET A 363 25.58 -3.03 -8.73
CA MET A 363 24.87 -3.45 -9.95
C MET A 363 25.84 -3.85 -11.07
N ILE A 364 26.90 -3.07 -11.29
CA ILE A 364 27.91 -3.31 -12.33
C ILE A 364 28.70 -4.58 -12.00
N LEU A 365 29.23 -4.68 -10.78
CA LEU A 365 30.02 -5.83 -10.31
C LEU A 365 29.18 -7.11 -10.37
N GLY A 366 27.94 -7.07 -9.89
CA GLY A 366 27.05 -8.23 -9.89
C GLY A 366 26.67 -8.69 -11.29
N ALA A 367 26.37 -7.76 -12.21
CA ALA A 367 26.10 -8.11 -13.61
C ALA A 367 27.30 -8.77 -14.28
N MET A 368 28.49 -8.18 -14.12
CA MET A 368 29.72 -8.72 -14.70
C MET A 368 30.08 -10.09 -14.12
N GLU A 369 29.88 -10.26 -12.81
CA GLU A 369 30.23 -11.50 -12.13
C GLU A 369 29.26 -12.63 -12.45
N MET A 370 27.95 -12.38 -12.43
CA MET A 370 26.95 -13.37 -12.88
C MET A 370 27.19 -13.77 -14.34
N ARG A 371 27.56 -12.81 -15.21
CA ARG A 371 27.87 -13.10 -16.61
C ARG A 371 29.13 -13.96 -16.75
N ARG A 372 30.17 -13.65 -15.98
CA ARG A 372 31.41 -14.41 -15.99
C ARG A 372 31.19 -15.86 -15.55
N MET A 373 30.34 -16.07 -14.55
CA MET A 373 29.96 -17.40 -14.05
C MET A 373 28.98 -18.13 -14.99
N GLY A 374 28.51 -17.49 -16.07
CA GLY A 374 27.55 -18.07 -17.01
C GLY A 374 26.11 -18.16 -16.49
N LEU A 375 25.82 -17.50 -15.36
CA LEU A 375 24.48 -17.48 -14.75
C LEU A 375 23.50 -16.61 -15.55
N ILE A 376 24.03 -15.58 -16.22
CA ILE A 376 23.30 -14.69 -17.14
C ILE A 376 24.15 -14.46 -18.38
N SER A 377 23.53 -14.04 -19.48
CA SER A 377 24.22 -13.84 -20.76
C SER A 377 24.26 -12.37 -21.18
N LYS A 378 23.13 -11.67 -21.05
CA LYS A 378 22.94 -10.32 -21.59
C LYS A 378 22.03 -9.50 -20.66
N PRO A 379 22.59 -8.94 -19.57
CA PRO A 379 21.84 -8.10 -18.65
C PRO A 379 21.44 -6.76 -19.29
N VAL A 380 20.27 -6.25 -18.88
CA VAL A 380 19.87 -4.86 -19.13
C VAL A 380 19.81 -4.09 -17.81
N VAL A 381 20.32 -2.86 -17.80
CA VAL A 381 20.14 -1.91 -16.70
C VAL A 381 19.19 -0.80 -17.14
N VAL A 382 18.12 -0.62 -16.38
CA VAL A 382 17.11 0.40 -16.59
C VAL A 382 17.37 1.56 -15.63
N VAL A 383 17.71 2.72 -16.19
CA VAL A 383 18.11 3.91 -15.41
C VAL A 383 17.21 5.11 -15.67
N PRO A 384 17.15 6.10 -14.76
CA PRO A 384 16.52 7.39 -15.05
C PRO A 384 17.13 8.09 -16.28
N ASN A 385 16.36 8.95 -16.96
CA ASN A 385 16.75 9.53 -18.26
C ASN A 385 18.10 10.26 -18.25
N HIS A 386 18.34 11.10 -17.25
CA HIS A 386 19.57 11.90 -17.09
C HIS A 386 20.77 11.09 -16.59
N MET A 387 20.58 9.82 -16.21
CA MET A 387 21.65 8.95 -15.68
C MET A 387 22.33 8.10 -16.75
N LEU A 388 21.82 8.07 -17.99
CA LEU A 388 22.30 7.16 -19.03
C LEU A 388 23.81 7.28 -19.30
N GLU A 389 24.28 8.51 -19.56
CA GLU A 389 25.70 8.77 -19.86
C GLU A 389 26.59 8.54 -18.62
N GLN A 390 26.11 8.94 -17.44
CA GLN A 390 26.82 8.74 -16.18
C GLN A 390 27.04 7.25 -15.89
N PHE A 391 25.99 6.44 -16.00
CA PHE A 391 26.05 5.00 -15.72
C PHE A 391 26.98 4.29 -16.72
N GLY A 392 26.88 4.62 -18.01
CA GLY A 392 27.78 4.05 -19.03
C GLY A 392 29.25 4.38 -18.78
N ARG A 393 29.55 5.59 -18.32
CA ARG A 393 30.92 5.99 -17.93
C ARG A 393 31.40 5.24 -16.69
N GLU A 394 30.59 5.16 -15.64
CA GLU A 394 30.93 4.43 -14.41
C GLU A 394 31.19 2.94 -14.70
N TRP A 395 30.41 2.33 -15.59
CA TRP A 395 30.65 0.96 -16.07
C TRP A 395 32.04 0.79 -16.67
N LEU A 396 32.45 1.66 -17.60
CA LEU A 396 33.74 1.58 -18.26
C LEU A 396 34.91 2.01 -17.35
N GLN A 397 34.65 2.79 -16.30
CA GLN A 397 35.64 3.10 -15.27
C GLN A 397 35.93 1.88 -14.39
N ILE A 398 34.90 1.12 -14.03
CA ILE A 398 35.03 -0.09 -13.20
C ILE A 398 35.54 -1.27 -14.05
N TYR A 399 35.03 -1.44 -15.28
CA TYR A 399 35.44 -2.48 -16.24
C TYR A 399 35.80 -1.87 -17.61
N PRO A 400 37.07 -1.45 -17.81
CA PRO A 400 37.51 -0.77 -19.04
C PRO A 400 37.39 -1.56 -20.35
N ARG A 401 37.25 -2.89 -20.26
CA ARG A 401 37.13 -3.79 -21.42
C ARG A 401 35.69 -4.20 -21.73
N ALA A 402 34.72 -3.75 -20.93
CA ALA A 402 33.33 -4.13 -21.11
C ALA A 402 32.75 -3.54 -22.41
N ARG A 403 31.97 -4.36 -23.12
CA ARG A 403 31.15 -3.97 -24.27
C ARG A 403 29.77 -3.57 -23.76
N VAL A 404 29.50 -2.27 -23.78
CA VAL A 404 28.25 -1.71 -23.26
C VAL A 404 27.46 -1.03 -24.39
N LEU A 405 26.18 -1.38 -24.51
CA LEU A 405 25.26 -0.76 -25.46
C LEU A 405 24.27 0.15 -24.72
N ALA A 406 24.36 1.46 -24.90
CA ALA A 406 23.47 2.43 -24.26
C ALA A 406 22.44 3.02 -25.24
N ALA A 407 21.19 3.19 -24.83
CA ALA A 407 20.16 3.87 -25.63
C ALA A 407 19.13 4.64 -24.79
N SER A 408 18.74 5.80 -25.31
CA SER A 408 17.67 6.64 -24.76
C SER A 408 16.37 6.51 -25.57
N SER A 409 15.29 7.13 -25.07
CA SER A 409 14.02 7.25 -25.80
C SER A 409 14.16 7.88 -27.21
N LEU A 410 15.18 8.72 -27.44
CA LEU A 410 15.45 9.39 -28.72
C LEU A 410 16.14 8.47 -29.75
N ASP A 411 16.75 7.40 -29.26
CA ASP A 411 17.46 6.38 -30.04
C ASP A 411 16.53 5.23 -30.46
N LEU A 412 15.29 5.21 -29.95
CA LEU A 412 14.28 4.18 -30.21
C LEU A 412 13.02 4.73 -30.91
N THR A 413 13.19 5.63 -31.88
CA THR A 413 12.11 5.93 -32.85
C THR A 413 11.86 4.71 -33.74
N ALA A 414 10.72 4.62 -34.44
CA ALA A 414 10.27 3.40 -35.12
C ALA A 414 11.36 2.67 -35.94
N ASP A 415 12.06 3.38 -36.84
CA ASP A 415 13.14 2.80 -37.66
C ASP A 415 14.41 2.50 -36.84
N LYS A 416 14.77 3.38 -35.90
CA LYS A 416 15.98 3.20 -35.07
C LYS A 416 15.83 2.07 -34.06
N ARG A 417 14.61 1.80 -33.59
CA ARG A 417 14.29 0.69 -32.69
C ARG A 417 14.63 -0.66 -33.33
N ARG A 418 14.28 -0.86 -34.61
CA ARG A 418 14.66 -2.07 -35.36
C ARG A 418 16.16 -2.27 -35.41
N LEU A 419 16.91 -1.20 -35.68
CA LEU A 419 18.37 -1.23 -35.71
C LEU A 419 18.96 -1.51 -34.32
N PHE A 420 18.42 -0.90 -33.26
CA PHE A 420 18.85 -1.15 -31.90
C PHE A 420 18.68 -2.61 -31.51
N VAL A 421 17.47 -3.17 -31.72
CA VAL A 421 17.20 -4.57 -31.39
C VAL A 421 18.07 -5.52 -32.21
N ALA A 422 18.26 -5.25 -33.51
CA ALA A 422 19.18 -6.03 -34.34
C ALA A 422 20.62 -6.00 -33.79
N ARG A 423 21.11 -4.83 -33.33
CA ARG A 423 22.44 -4.71 -32.71
C ARG A 423 22.54 -5.42 -31.37
N ALA A 424 21.50 -5.32 -30.55
CA ALA A 424 21.40 -6.02 -29.27
C ALA A 424 21.43 -7.53 -29.50
N ALA A 425 20.66 -8.04 -30.46
CA ALA A 425 20.55 -9.46 -30.78
C ALA A 425 21.83 -10.04 -31.39
N ALA A 426 22.41 -9.36 -32.39
CA ALA A 426 23.49 -9.89 -33.21
C ALA A 426 24.88 -9.89 -32.53
N ASN A 427 25.02 -9.26 -31.35
CA ASN A 427 26.31 -9.16 -30.67
C ASN A 427 26.19 -9.62 -29.21
N GLU A 428 27.34 -10.06 -28.68
CA GLU A 428 27.53 -10.34 -27.26
C GLU A 428 27.91 -9.06 -26.53
N TRP A 429 26.92 -8.47 -25.86
CA TRP A 429 27.08 -7.31 -24.99
C TRP A 429 27.33 -7.78 -23.57
N ASP A 430 28.28 -7.17 -22.87
CA ASP A 430 28.48 -7.39 -21.44
C ASP A 430 27.35 -6.74 -20.64
N ALA A 431 26.80 -5.62 -21.14
CA ALA A 431 25.57 -5.01 -20.65
C ALA A 431 24.86 -4.12 -21.67
N ILE A 432 23.55 -4.01 -21.52
CA ILE A 432 22.71 -3.01 -22.21
C ILE A 432 22.21 -1.99 -21.19
N ILE A 433 22.33 -0.70 -21.45
CA ILE A 433 21.82 0.36 -20.57
C ILE A 433 20.69 1.10 -21.30
N LEU A 434 19.50 1.09 -20.71
CA LEU A 434 18.31 1.75 -21.24
C LEU A 434 17.80 2.79 -20.26
N THR A 435 17.35 3.94 -20.77
CA THR A 435 16.51 4.80 -19.93
C THR A 435 15.15 4.13 -19.70
N GLN A 436 14.46 4.46 -18.60
CA GLN A 436 13.11 3.94 -18.32
C GLN A 436 12.15 4.11 -19.51
N GLY A 437 12.19 5.28 -20.18
CA GLY A 437 11.38 5.52 -21.37
C GLY A 437 11.81 4.68 -22.58
N ALA A 438 13.10 4.38 -22.71
CA ALA A 438 13.62 3.51 -23.77
C ALA A 438 13.17 2.06 -23.55
N PHE A 439 13.27 1.57 -22.31
CA PHE A 439 12.81 0.23 -21.91
C PHE A 439 11.32 0.03 -22.21
N ALA A 440 10.48 1.01 -21.87
CA ALA A 440 9.04 0.96 -22.15
C ALA A 440 8.69 0.99 -23.66
N LYS A 441 9.57 1.52 -24.52
CA LYS A 441 9.37 1.56 -25.98
C LYS A 441 9.68 0.23 -26.69
N ILE A 442 10.23 -0.75 -25.96
CA ILE A 442 10.48 -2.11 -26.43
C ILE A 442 9.41 -3.00 -25.79
N PRO A 443 8.27 -3.23 -26.46
CA PRO A 443 7.19 -4.03 -25.91
C PRO A 443 7.53 -5.52 -25.96
N LEU A 444 6.85 -6.31 -25.15
CA LEU A 444 6.77 -7.77 -25.35
C LEU A 444 5.96 -8.09 -26.62
N ARG A 445 6.16 -9.27 -27.18
CA ARG A 445 5.32 -9.79 -28.27
C ARG A 445 3.87 -9.88 -27.84
N ALA A 446 2.96 -9.73 -28.80
CA ALA A 446 1.54 -9.83 -28.55
C ALA A 446 1.17 -11.21 -27.98
N GLU A 447 1.80 -12.29 -28.48
CA GLU A 447 1.59 -13.64 -27.97
C GLU A 447 2.01 -13.77 -26.49
N THR A 448 3.18 -13.25 -26.12
CA THR A 448 3.66 -13.27 -24.73
C THR A 448 2.76 -12.48 -23.79
N GLN A 449 2.29 -11.31 -24.23
CA GLN A 449 1.32 -10.52 -23.45
C GLN A 449 0.00 -11.26 -23.27
N GLN A 450 -0.43 -12.02 -24.29
CA GLN A 450 -1.62 -12.86 -24.21
C GLN A 450 -1.39 -14.06 -23.28
N GLU A 451 -0.22 -14.70 -23.32
CA GLU A 451 0.16 -15.80 -22.43
C GLU A 451 0.17 -15.35 -20.96
N TYR A 452 0.68 -14.15 -20.67
CA TYR A 452 0.64 -13.57 -19.32
C TYR A 452 -0.80 -13.44 -18.78
N ILE A 453 -1.74 -12.96 -19.61
CA ILE A 453 -3.16 -12.86 -19.21
C ILE A 453 -3.80 -14.26 -19.16
N ARG A 454 -3.45 -15.14 -20.10
CA ARG A 454 -3.97 -16.51 -20.19
C ARG A 454 -3.55 -17.35 -18.99
N GLY A 455 -2.32 -17.20 -18.49
CA GLY A 455 -1.87 -17.88 -17.26
C GLY A 455 -2.77 -17.55 -16.06
N GLN A 456 -3.10 -16.27 -15.87
CA GLN A 456 -4.03 -15.84 -14.82
C GLN A 456 -5.45 -16.39 -15.04
N VAL A 457 -5.89 -16.48 -16.29
CA VAL A 457 -7.18 -17.11 -16.66
C VAL A 457 -7.17 -18.61 -16.37
N ASP A 458 -6.09 -19.31 -16.68
CA ASP A 458 -5.96 -20.76 -16.52
C ASP A 458 -5.87 -21.17 -15.05
N ASP A 459 -5.24 -20.37 -14.19
CA ASP A 459 -5.26 -20.59 -12.74
C ASP A 459 -6.68 -20.51 -12.17
N VAL A 460 -7.45 -19.49 -12.59
CA VAL A 460 -8.87 -19.37 -12.19
C VAL A 460 -9.71 -20.50 -12.79
N ARG A 461 -9.41 -20.95 -14.01
CA ARG A 461 -10.11 -22.06 -14.68
C ARG A 461 -9.82 -23.40 -14.01
N ARG A 462 -8.61 -23.63 -13.50
CA ARG A 462 -8.23 -24.85 -12.75
C ARG A 462 -9.08 -24.97 -11.49
N VAL A 463 -9.17 -23.89 -10.73
CA VAL A 463 -10.00 -23.81 -9.52
C VAL A 463 -11.48 -24.04 -9.84
N LEU A 464 -11.96 -23.51 -10.98
CA LEU A 464 -13.32 -23.76 -11.44
C LEU A 464 -13.57 -25.24 -11.82
N GLY A 465 -12.58 -25.92 -12.38
CA GLY A 465 -12.65 -27.32 -12.78
C GLY A 465 -12.64 -28.31 -11.61
N GLU A 466 -11.98 -27.93 -10.51
CA GLU A 466 -11.93 -28.70 -9.26
C GLU A 466 -13.17 -28.48 -8.38
N ALA A 467 -14.00 -27.48 -8.70
CA ALA A 467 -15.19 -27.16 -7.93
C ALA A 467 -16.25 -28.27 -7.99
N THR A 468 -16.71 -28.74 -6.83
CA THR A 468 -17.71 -29.81 -6.72
C THR A 468 -19.14 -29.27 -6.86
N GLY A 469 -20.10 -30.16 -7.17
CA GLY A 469 -21.49 -29.78 -7.45
C GLY A 469 -22.23 -29.04 -6.32
N GLU A 470 -21.73 -29.08 -5.09
CA GLU A 470 -22.28 -28.38 -3.93
C GLU A 470 -21.90 -26.88 -3.89
N GLN A 471 -20.92 -26.42 -4.69
CA GLN A 471 -20.30 -25.08 -4.64
C GLN A 471 -20.87 -24.07 -5.67
N ARG A 472 -22.16 -24.19 -6.04
CA ARG A 472 -22.77 -23.46 -7.18
C ARG A 472 -22.61 -21.93 -7.17
N MET A 473 -22.55 -21.28 -6.01
CA MET A 473 -22.46 -19.81 -5.92
C MET A 473 -21.02 -19.30 -5.98
N SER A 474 -20.07 -20.01 -5.39
CA SER A 474 -18.62 -19.81 -5.55
C SER A 474 -18.25 -19.95 -7.01
N VAL A 475 -18.76 -20.99 -7.68
CA VAL A 475 -18.67 -21.19 -9.13
C VAL A 475 -19.13 -19.94 -9.90
N LYS A 476 -20.27 -19.33 -9.56
CA LYS A 476 -20.77 -18.12 -10.25
C LYS A 476 -19.88 -16.89 -10.06
N ARG A 477 -19.25 -16.72 -8.88
CA ARG A 477 -18.30 -15.62 -8.63
C ARG A 477 -16.99 -15.85 -9.39
N ILE A 478 -16.47 -17.08 -9.36
CA ILE A 478 -15.29 -17.50 -10.15
C ILE A 478 -15.55 -17.29 -11.64
N GLN A 479 -16.71 -17.70 -12.16
CA GLN A 479 -17.13 -17.48 -13.55
C GLN A 479 -17.20 -15.99 -13.92
N ARG A 480 -17.67 -15.12 -13.02
CA ARG A 480 -17.66 -13.66 -13.26
C ARG A 480 -16.25 -13.10 -13.32
N LYS A 481 -15.36 -13.52 -12.42
CA LYS A 481 -13.95 -13.14 -12.43
C LYS A 481 -13.27 -13.62 -13.72
N LEU A 482 -13.52 -14.88 -14.09
CA LEU A 482 -13.06 -15.48 -15.34
C LEU A 482 -13.54 -14.68 -16.56
N LEU A 483 -14.83 -14.36 -16.66
CA LEU A 483 -15.38 -13.57 -17.77
C LEU A 483 -14.75 -12.17 -17.86
N ALA A 484 -14.50 -11.51 -16.72
CA ALA A 484 -13.83 -10.21 -16.72
C ALA A 484 -12.38 -10.31 -17.23
N MET A 485 -11.65 -11.35 -16.84
CA MET A 485 -10.30 -11.63 -17.34
C MET A 485 -10.30 -12.03 -18.83
N GLU A 486 -11.27 -12.84 -19.26
CA GLU A 486 -11.46 -13.22 -20.67
C GLU A 486 -11.83 -12.02 -21.54
N ASN A 487 -12.66 -11.09 -21.05
CA ASN A 487 -12.94 -9.83 -21.74
C ASN A 487 -11.68 -8.96 -21.85
N LYS A 488 -10.89 -8.85 -20.77
CA LYS A 488 -9.61 -8.13 -20.80
C LYS A 488 -8.61 -8.76 -21.79
N LEU A 489 -8.59 -10.09 -21.87
CA LEU A 489 -7.83 -10.83 -22.87
C LEU A 489 -8.33 -10.53 -24.28
N LYS A 490 -9.64 -10.50 -24.50
CA LYS A 490 -10.26 -10.17 -25.79
C LYS A 490 -9.97 -8.73 -26.22
N ASP A 491 -10.11 -7.75 -25.32
CA ASP A 491 -9.79 -6.35 -25.61
C ASP A 491 -8.32 -6.18 -26.02
N ARG A 492 -7.42 -6.97 -25.40
CA ARG A 492 -6.00 -7.04 -25.82
C ARG A 492 -5.82 -7.72 -27.17
N LEU A 493 -6.56 -8.80 -27.45
CA LEU A 493 -6.54 -9.50 -28.75
C LEU A 493 -7.03 -8.61 -29.89
N ASP A 494 -8.05 -7.79 -29.65
CA ASP A 494 -8.65 -6.89 -30.64
C ASP A 494 -7.78 -5.62 -30.88
N SER A 495 -6.82 -5.34 -29.99
CA SER A 495 -5.87 -4.24 -30.15
C SER A 495 -4.73 -4.59 -31.12
N ASP A 496 -5.04 -4.64 -32.41
CA ASP A 496 -4.06 -4.95 -33.46
C ASP A 496 -3.08 -3.78 -33.65
N ARG A 497 -1.85 -3.92 -33.14
CA ARG A 497 -0.75 -2.96 -33.37
C ARG A 497 0.57 -3.66 -33.69
N ASP A 498 0.89 -3.60 -34.97
CA ASP A 498 2.20 -3.57 -35.65
C ASP A 498 3.31 -4.56 -35.22
N ARG A 499 3.80 -5.31 -36.21
CA ARG A 499 4.92 -6.28 -36.15
C ARG A 499 6.27 -5.55 -36.03
N GLY A 500 6.48 -4.93 -34.87
CA GLY A 500 7.76 -4.35 -34.47
C GLY A 500 8.75 -5.40 -33.96
N VAL A 501 9.97 -4.95 -33.67
CA VAL A 501 10.93 -5.70 -32.84
C VAL A 501 10.52 -5.62 -31.37
N CYS A 502 10.61 -6.73 -30.67
CA CYS A 502 10.13 -6.91 -29.30
C CYS A 502 11.28 -7.15 -28.31
N PHE A 503 10.94 -7.15 -27.02
CA PHE A 503 11.91 -7.37 -25.94
C PHE A 503 12.60 -8.72 -26.07
N GLU A 504 11.86 -9.76 -26.44
CA GLU A 504 12.31 -11.12 -26.66
C GLU A 504 13.38 -11.20 -27.75
N ASP A 505 13.30 -10.34 -28.77
CA ASP A 505 14.24 -10.33 -29.88
C ASP A 505 15.62 -9.76 -29.49
N THR A 506 15.72 -9.04 -28.36
CA THR A 506 17.00 -8.47 -27.89
C THR A 506 17.97 -9.53 -27.34
N GLY A 507 17.43 -10.66 -26.89
CA GLY A 507 18.17 -11.68 -26.15
C GLY A 507 18.55 -11.26 -24.72
N ILE A 508 17.90 -10.24 -24.16
CA ILE A 508 18.04 -9.88 -22.74
C ILE A 508 17.47 -11.00 -21.87
N ASP A 509 18.23 -11.41 -20.85
CA ASP A 509 17.84 -12.49 -19.93
C ASP A 509 17.86 -12.11 -18.45
N TYR A 510 18.29 -10.89 -18.11
CA TYR A 510 18.33 -10.40 -16.73
C TYR A 510 18.08 -8.89 -16.68
N VAL A 511 17.27 -8.42 -15.72
CA VAL A 511 16.89 -7.00 -15.60
C VAL A 511 17.42 -6.40 -14.31
N ILE A 512 18.14 -5.30 -14.40
CA ILE A 512 18.53 -4.47 -13.27
C ILE A 512 17.75 -3.17 -13.34
N VAL A 513 17.04 -2.80 -12.28
CA VAL A 513 16.24 -1.57 -12.23
C VAL A 513 16.82 -0.64 -11.16
N ASP A 514 17.37 0.49 -11.61
CA ASP A 514 17.76 1.59 -10.74
C ASP A 514 16.55 2.48 -10.44
N GLU A 515 16.49 3.01 -9.23
CA GLU A 515 15.35 3.75 -8.67
C GLU A 515 14.02 2.96 -8.77
N MET A 516 14.03 1.70 -8.30
CA MET A 516 12.89 0.77 -8.36
C MET A 516 11.59 1.33 -7.75
N HIS A 517 11.68 2.27 -6.79
CA HIS A 517 10.52 2.92 -6.18
C HIS A 517 9.61 3.63 -7.22
N MET A 518 10.12 3.95 -8.42
CA MET A 518 9.35 4.49 -9.54
C MET A 518 8.34 3.50 -10.14
N TYR A 519 8.44 2.21 -9.80
CA TYR A 519 7.57 1.11 -10.28
C TYR A 519 6.58 0.61 -9.23
N LYS A 520 6.44 1.31 -8.10
CA LYS A 520 5.59 0.93 -6.96
C LYS A 520 4.08 0.87 -7.24
N ASN A 521 3.62 1.55 -8.29
CA ASN A 521 2.19 1.59 -8.65
C ASN A 521 1.83 0.42 -9.57
N LEU A 522 2.04 -0.82 -9.10
CA LEU A 522 1.59 -2.04 -9.78
C LEU A 522 0.12 -2.31 -9.44
N ALA A 523 -0.66 -2.75 -10.43
CA ALA A 523 -2.08 -3.03 -10.22
C ALA A 523 -2.27 -4.06 -9.09
N THR A 524 -3.04 -3.65 -8.08
CA THR A 524 -3.32 -4.44 -6.87
C THR A 524 -4.82 -4.42 -6.64
N GLU A 525 -5.46 -5.57 -6.87
CA GLU A 525 -6.89 -5.76 -6.62
C GLU A 525 -7.11 -5.97 -5.12
N SER A 526 -7.98 -5.16 -4.51
CA SER A 526 -8.32 -5.27 -3.09
C SER A 526 -9.73 -4.75 -2.82
N ASN A 527 -10.42 -5.37 -1.85
CA ASN A 527 -11.65 -4.82 -1.28
C ASN A 527 -11.39 -3.60 -0.36
N ILE A 528 -10.14 -3.39 0.06
CA ILE A 528 -9.70 -2.24 0.84
C ILE A 528 -9.45 -1.08 -0.12
N ARG A 529 -10.38 -0.13 -0.17
CA ARG A 529 -10.37 0.95 -1.15
C ARG A 529 -9.07 1.75 -1.22
N ASP A 530 -8.44 2.02 -0.07
CA ASP A 530 -7.21 2.83 -0.02
C ASP A 530 -5.94 2.03 -0.34
N ALA A 531 -6.02 0.70 -0.33
CA ALA A 531 -4.92 -0.17 -0.72
C ALA A 531 -5.05 -0.67 -2.18
N ALA A 532 -6.21 -0.49 -2.80
CA ALA A 532 -6.43 -0.80 -4.20
C ALA A 532 -5.66 0.17 -5.11
N ILE A 533 -4.85 -0.38 -6.01
CA ILE A 533 -4.03 0.39 -6.95
C ILE A 533 -4.50 0.04 -8.37
N GLU A 534 -4.96 1.03 -9.14
CA GLU A 534 -5.39 0.82 -10.54
C GLU A 534 -4.24 0.32 -11.44
N GLY A 535 -3.00 0.69 -11.08
CA GLY A 535 -1.78 0.31 -11.77
C GLY A 535 -1.32 1.38 -12.78
N SER A 536 -0.03 1.41 -13.05
CA SER A 536 0.56 2.24 -14.12
C SER A 536 1.06 1.36 -15.27
N ASP A 537 1.05 1.91 -16.50
CA ASP A 537 1.56 1.21 -17.69
C ASP A 537 3.02 0.77 -17.49
N ARG A 538 3.82 1.64 -16.87
CA ARG A 538 5.23 1.38 -16.59
C ARG A 538 5.44 0.21 -15.62
N ALA A 539 4.70 0.17 -14.51
CA ALA A 539 4.74 -0.92 -13.54
C ALA A 539 4.29 -2.24 -14.18
N SER A 540 3.20 -2.18 -14.96
CA SER A 540 2.66 -3.35 -15.66
C SER A 540 3.62 -3.89 -16.71
N ASP A 541 4.29 -3.03 -17.49
CA ASP A 541 5.30 -3.41 -18.48
C ASP A 541 6.50 -4.13 -17.84
N LEU A 542 7.03 -3.60 -16.72
CA LEU A 542 8.10 -4.27 -15.98
C LEU A 542 7.63 -5.64 -15.48
N HIS A 543 6.49 -5.71 -14.81
CA HIS A 543 5.96 -6.96 -14.26
C HIS A 543 5.81 -8.04 -15.33
N MET A 544 5.20 -7.71 -16.48
CA MET A 544 5.05 -8.66 -17.58
C MET A 544 6.39 -9.17 -18.11
N LYS A 545 7.41 -8.31 -18.20
CA LYS A 545 8.76 -8.72 -18.65
C LYS A 545 9.46 -9.63 -17.64
N LEU A 546 9.30 -9.38 -16.35
CA LEU A 546 9.84 -10.26 -15.31
C LEU A 546 9.14 -11.63 -15.33
N GLU A 547 7.81 -11.65 -15.45
CA GLU A 547 7.05 -12.91 -15.56
C GLU A 547 7.40 -13.69 -16.83
N TYR A 548 7.64 -13.02 -17.95
CA TYR A 548 8.16 -13.66 -19.16
C TYR A 548 9.53 -14.33 -18.92
N LEU A 549 10.46 -13.65 -18.22
CA LEU A 549 11.77 -14.24 -17.92
C LEU A 549 11.64 -15.47 -17.02
N ARG A 550 10.75 -15.42 -16.02
CA ARG A 550 10.42 -16.57 -15.16
C ARG A 550 9.85 -17.73 -15.97
N SER A 551 8.84 -17.47 -16.80
CA SER A 551 8.18 -18.51 -17.60
C SER A 551 9.08 -19.10 -18.69
N ALA A 552 10.09 -18.34 -19.14
CA ALA A 552 11.15 -18.82 -20.03
C ALA A 552 12.19 -19.73 -19.31
N GLY A 553 11.96 -20.10 -18.04
CA GLY A 553 12.81 -21.01 -17.28
C GLY A 553 14.08 -20.36 -16.73
N ARG A 554 14.11 -19.02 -16.61
CA ARG A 554 15.24 -18.32 -15.99
C ARG A 554 15.12 -18.39 -14.48
N GLU A 555 16.15 -18.97 -13.85
CA GLU A 555 16.27 -18.99 -12.40
C GLU A 555 16.52 -17.59 -11.83
N ARG A 556 17.37 -16.79 -12.50
CA ARG A 556 17.70 -15.42 -12.11
C ARG A 556 17.03 -14.42 -13.04
N VAL A 557 16.33 -13.45 -12.47
CA VAL A 557 15.43 -12.58 -13.26
C VAL A 557 15.71 -11.10 -13.05
N VAL A 558 15.90 -10.66 -11.80
CA VAL A 558 15.93 -9.21 -11.51
C VAL A 558 16.81 -8.80 -10.33
N THR A 559 17.48 -7.66 -10.45
CA THR A 559 17.98 -6.86 -9.31
C THR A 559 17.26 -5.52 -9.26
N ALA A 560 16.67 -5.18 -8.12
CA ALA A 560 16.07 -3.88 -7.86
C ALA A 560 16.98 -3.05 -6.95
N ALA A 561 17.31 -1.82 -7.33
CA ALA A 561 18.08 -0.90 -6.50
C ALA A 561 17.28 0.36 -6.18
N THR A 562 17.26 0.76 -4.90
CA THR A 562 16.65 2.02 -4.46
C THR A 562 17.10 2.35 -3.04
N ALA A 563 17.26 3.63 -2.69
CA ALA A 563 17.49 3.99 -1.28
C ALA A 563 16.22 3.91 -0.42
N THR A 564 15.06 3.90 -1.06
CA THR A 564 13.74 4.01 -0.42
C THR A 564 12.83 2.90 -0.95
N PRO A 565 12.98 1.65 -0.47
CA PRO A 565 12.14 0.54 -0.93
C PRO A 565 10.67 0.72 -0.57
N ILE A 566 10.42 1.41 0.54
CA ILE A 566 9.10 1.83 1.00
C ILE A 566 9.10 3.36 1.00
N SER A 567 8.28 3.96 0.16
CA SER A 567 8.12 5.40 0.08
C SER A 567 7.07 5.92 1.06
N ASN A 568 5.90 5.26 1.11
CA ASN A 568 4.71 5.82 1.76
C ASN A 568 3.88 4.86 2.61
N SER A 569 3.84 3.56 2.30
CA SER A 569 2.97 2.61 2.98
C SER A 569 3.58 1.21 3.01
N ILE A 570 3.32 0.47 4.08
CA ILE A 570 3.75 -0.93 4.23
C ILE A 570 3.15 -1.80 3.11
N THR A 571 2.01 -1.40 2.53
CA THR A 571 1.43 -2.06 1.33
C THR A 571 2.37 -2.08 0.12
N GLU A 572 3.33 -1.15 0.02
CA GLU A 572 4.35 -1.16 -1.04
C GLU A 572 5.31 -2.36 -0.90
N THR A 573 5.44 -2.95 0.29
CA THR A 573 6.24 -4.17 0.49
C THR A 573 5.69 -5.36 -0.29
N TYR A 574 4.36 -5.52 -0.31
CA TYR A 574 3.71 -6.56 -1.11
C TYR A 574 4.02 -6.40 -2.60
N VAL A 575 3.99 -5.17 -3.12
CA VAL A 575 4.31 -4.88 -4.53
C VAL A 575 5.75 -5.25 -4.85
N MET A 576 6.71 -4.85 -4.02
CA MET A 576 8.13 -5.18 -4.23
C MET A 576 8.37 -6.68 -4.13
N GLN A 577 7.72 -7.38 -3.19
CA GLN A 577 7.81 -8.82 -3.07
C GLN A 577 7.22 -9.54 -4.29
N ARG A 578 6.11 -9.04 -4.84
CA ARG A 578 5.54 -9.56 -6.09
C ARG A 578 6.50 -9.41 -7.28
N TYR A 579 7.27 -8.32 -7.34
CA TYR A 579 8.29 -8.17 -8.37
C TYR A 579 9.49 -9.08 -8.18
N LEU A 580 9.95 -9.30 -6.94
CA LEU A 580 11.23 -9.95 -6.66
C LEU A 580 11.06 -11.44 -6.35
N ARG A 581 10.18 -11.80 -5.43
CA ARG A 581 9.96 -13.16 -4.92
C ARG A 581 8.46 -13.52 -4.80
N PRO A 582 7.72 -13.58 -5.93
CA PRO A 582 6.32 -14.03 -5.90
C PRO A 582 6.17 -15.48 -5.41
N ASP A 583 7.18 -16.31 -5.63
CA ASP A 583 7.28 -17.69 -5.15
C ASP A 583 7.16 -17.80 -3.61
N VAL A 584 7.72 -16.83 -2.88
CA VAL A 584 7.64 -16.78 -1.41
C VAL A 584 6.22 -16.43 -0.95
N LEU A 585 5.51 -15.57 -1.67
CA LEU A 585 4.10 -15.25 -1.38
C LEU A 585 3.18 -16.44 -1.67
N GLU A 586 3.41 -17.13 -2.79
CA GLU A 586 2.64 -18.30 -3.20
C GLU A 586 2.82 -19.46 -2.22
N SER A 587 4.06 -19.75 -1.83
CA SER A 587 4.39 -20.83 -0.86
C SER A 587 3.76 -20.58 0.52
N ALA A 588 3.67 -19.31 0.93
CA ALA A 588 2.98 -18.92 2.17
C ALA A 588 1.45 -18.88 2.04
N GLY A 589 0.90 -18.97 0.82
CA GLY A 589 -0.54 -18.90 0.54
C GLY A 589 -1.13 -17.48 0.59
N VAL A 590 -0.28 -16.44 0.49
CA VAL A 590 -0.64 -15.01 0.58
C VAL A 590 -0.36 -14.26 -0.73
N GLY A 591 -0.36 -14.96 -1.87
CA GLY A 591 -0.15 -14.36 -3.20
C GLY A 591 -1.26 -13.41 -3.68
N ALA A 592 -2.41 -13.37 -3.00
CA ALA A 592 -3.44 -12.36 -3.21
C ALA A 592 -3.34 -11.27 -2.13
N PHE A 593 -3.51 -10.00 -2.51
CA PHE A 593 -3.34 -8.89 -1.57
C PHE A 593 -4.30 -8.97 -0.38
N ASP A 594 -5.58 -9.27 -0.60
CA ASP A 594 -6.55 -9.38 0.50
C ASP A 594 -6.22 -10.57 1.44
N ALA A 595 -5.61 -11.64 0.93
CA ALA A 595 -5.11 -12.76 1.74
C ALA A 595 -3.90 -12.34 2.59
N TRP A 596 -2.98 -11.59 2.00
CA TRP A 596 -1.85 -10.99 2.69
C TRP A 596 -2.32 -10.00 3.78
N ALA A 597 -3.27 -9.13 3.44
CA ALA A 597 -3.86 -8.16 4.35
C ALA A 597 -4.63 -8.82 5.50
N ALA A 598 -5.39 -9.88 5.24
CA ALA A 598 -6.09 -10.64 6.29
C ALA A 598 -5.13 -11.38 7.24
N THR A 599 -3.92 -11.72 6.77
CA THR A 599 -2.92 -12.45 7.55
C THR A 599 -2.07 -11.52 8.42
N PHE A 600 -1.65 -10.38 7.86
CA PHE A 600 -0.72 -9.47 8.53
C PHE A 600 -1.35 -8.14 8.95
N GLY A 601 -2.40 -7.66 8.29
CA GLY A 601 -2.94 -6.32 8.52
C GLY A 601 -4.09 -6.26 9.53
N GLU A 602 -4.16 -5.14 10.25
CA GLU A 602 -5.30 -4.73 11.07
C GLU A 602 -5.90 -3.45 10.49
N LEU A 603 -7.16 -3.53 10.09
CA LEU A 603 -7.86 -2.41 9.50
C LEU A 603 -8.65 -1.64 10.53
N VAL A 604 -8.59 -0.32 10.45
CA VAL A 604 -9.45 0.59 11.21
C VAL A 604 -10.29 1.39 10.22
N THR A 605 -11.59 1.43 10.45
CA THR A 605 -12.52 2.25 9.67
C THR A 605 -12.94 3.47 10.48
N GLN A 606 -12.58 4.65 9.98
CA GLN A 606 -12.96 5.93 10.59
C GLN A 606 -13.86 6.73 9.65
N MET A 607 -14.74 7.53 10.24
CA MET A 607 -15.58 8.45 9.48
C MET A 607 -14.81 9.73 9.25
N GLU A 608 -14.56 10.07 7.98
CA GLU A 608 -13.85 11.27 7.60
C GLU A 608 -14.67 12.12 6.65
N ILE A 609 -14.42 13.43 6.66
CA ILE A 609 -14.94 14.32 5.64
C ILE A 609 -14.17 14.02 4.35
N SER A 610 -14.87 13.72 3.26
CA SER A 610 -14.24 13.51 1.96
C SER A 610 -13.36 14.72 1.60
N PRO A 611 -12.25 14.56 0.86
CA PRO A 611 -11.40 15.69 0.47
C PRO A 611 -12.15 16.85 -0.19
N THR A 612 -13.26 16.53 -0.86
CA THR A 612 -14.19 17.47 -1.49
C THR A 612 -15.12 18.21 -0.51
N GLY A 613 -15.14 17.91 0.79
CA GLY A 613 -16.09 18.49 1.77
C GLY A 613 -17.55 18.02 1.65
N SER A 614 -17.95 17.48 0.51
CA SER A 614 -19.35 17.19 0.19
C SER A 614 -19.99 16.01 0.93
N THR A 615 -19.22 15.04 1.45
CA THR A 615 -19.76 13.82 2.07
C THR A 615 -18.90 13.33 3.23
N PHE A 616 -19.53 12.84 4.31
CA PHE A 616 -18.83 11.98 5.25
C PHE A 616 -18.66 10.62 4.59
N ARG A 617 -17.44 10.09 4.58
CA ARG A 617 -17.10 8.78 4.04
C ARG A 617 -16.41 7.97 5.11
N MET A 618 -16.85 6.74 5.28
CA MET A 618 -16.09 5.75 6.02
C MET A 618 -14.84 5.43 5.20
N LYS A 619 -13.67 5.67 5.78
CA LYS A 619 -12.37 5.39 5.19
C LYS A 619 -11.74 4.26 6.01
N THR A 620 -11.33 3.19 5.32
CA THR A 620 -10.72 2.01 5.94
C THR A 620 -9.24 2.01 5.62
N ARG A 621 -8.39 1.91 6.64
CA ARG A 621 -6.93 1.98 6.53
C ARG A 621 -6.27 0.91 7.37
N PHE A 622 -5.04 0.56 7.03
CA PHE A 622 -4.19 -0.20 7.94
C PHE A 622 -3.81 0.69 9.13
N ALA A 623 -4.06 0.20 10.33
CA ALA A 623 -3.61 0.83 11.57
C ALA A 623 -2.35 0.14 12.10
N ARG A 624 -2.35 -1.19 12.04
CA ARG A 624 -1.26 -2.04 12.53
C ARG A 624 -1.02 -3.23 11.62
N PHE A 625 0.20 -3.76 11.64
CA PHE A 625 0.54 -5.06 11.11
C PHE A 625 0.93 -5.98 12.25
N GLN A 626 0.28 -7.13 12.34
CA GLN A 626 0.53 -8.18 13.31
C GLN A 626 1.38 -9.28 12.68
N ASN A 627 2.01 -10.10 13.51
CA ASN A 627 2.97 -11.10 13.08
C ASN A 627 4.08 -10.48 12.20
N GLY A 628 4.54 -9.29 12.59
CA GLY A 628 5.46 -8.47 11.81
C GLY A 628 6.81 -9.14 11.57
N GLN A 629 7.25 -10.01 12.48
CA GLN A 629 8.53 -10.74 12.34
C GLN A 629 8.52 -11.67 11.13
N GLU A 630 7.44 -12.43 10.94
CA GLU A 630 7.30 -13.35 9.82
C GLU A 630 7.21 -12.60 8.48
N LEU A 631 6.45 -11.51 8.44
CA LEU A 631 6.39 -10.62 7.27
C LEU A 631 7.78 -10.08 6.91
N LEU A 632 8.53 -9.58 7.90
CA LEU A 632 9.88 -9.06 7.71
C LEU A 632 10.85 -10.16 7.29
N ARG A 633 10.70 -11.38 7.79
CA ARG A 633 11.55 -12.51 7.43
C ARG A 633 11.36 -12.89 5.96
N MET A 634 10.12 -12.93 5.48
CA MET A 634 9.81 -13.11 4.05
C MET A 634 10.37 -11.98 3.19
N TRP A 635 10.29 -10.73 3.67
CA TRP A 635 10.87 -9.56 3.01
C TRP A 635 12.40 -9.64 2.91
N SER A 636 13.06 -10.02 4.00
CA SER A 636 14.52 -10.12 4.12
C SER A 636 15.14 -11.22 3.25
N VAL A 637 14.35 -12.13 2.67
CA VAL A 637 14.84 -13.13 1.70
C VAL A 637 15.48 -12.47 0.48
N PHE A 638 14.86 -11.40 -0.05
CA PHE A 638 15.39 -10.68 -1.21
C PHE A 638 15.96 -9.31 -0.85
N ALA A 639 15.51 -8.70 0.25
CA ALA A 639 15.89 -7.35 0.63
C ALA A 639 17.24 -7.32 1.36
N ASP A 640 18.21 -6.63 0.76
CA ASP A 640 19.44 -6.21 1.42
C ASP A 640 19.33 -4.74 1.81
N VAL A 641 19.05 -4.47 3.08
CA VAL A 641 18.91 -3.10 3.60
C VAL A 641 20.21 -2.69 4.29
N LYS A 642 20.77 -1.55 3.88
CA LYS A 642 21.96 -0.96 4.52
C LYS A 642 21.76 0.54 4.74
N THR A 643 21.83 0.96 6.00
CA THR A 643 21.78 2.38 6.39
C THR A 643 23.20 2.96 6.46
N ALA A 644 23.32 4.29 6.50
CA ALA A 644 24.61 4.97 6.69
C ALA A 644 25.27 4.59 8.02
N GLU A 645 24.47 4.35 9.07
CA GLU A 645 24.96 3.85 10.36
C GLU A 645 25.58 2.45 10.24
N ASP A 646 25.03 1.57 9.38
CA ASP A 646 25.55 0.21 9.20
C ASP A 646 26.86 0.17 8.40
N LEU A 647 27.10 1.19 7.57
CA LEU A 647 28.16 1.18 6.55
C LEU A 647 29.39 2.03 6.90
N ASP A 648 29.35 2.81 8.00
CA ASP A 648 30.40 3.77 8.40
C ASP A 648 30.96 4.56 7.21
N LEU A 649 30.04 5.14 6.43
CA LEU A 649 30.41 5.79 5.17
C LEU A 649 31.28 7.03 5.48
N PRO A 650 32.34 7.31 4.70
CA PRO A 650 33.14 8.53 4.83
C PRO A 650 32.36 9.74 4.28
N VAL A 651 31.34 10.16 5.04
CA VAL A 651 30.51 11.33 4.79
C VAL A 651 30.86 12.43 5.79
N PRO A 652 30.66 13.71 5.45
CA PRO A 652 30.86 14.80 6.39
C PRO A 652 29.97 14.63 7.63
N ALA A 653 30.45 15.06 8.78
CA ALA A 653 29.63 15.10 9.99
C ALA A 653 28.63 16.26 9.93
N LEU A 654 27.48 16.15 10.61
CA LEU A 654 26.62 17.32 10.79
C LEU A 654 27.25 18.30 11.77
N VAL A 655 27.18 19.59 11.48
CA VAL A 655 27.60 20.67 12.40
C VAL A 655 26.93 20.45 13.76
N GLN A 656 27.72 20.51 14.81
CA GLN A 656 27.23 20.36 16.18
C GLN A 656 26.34 21.55 16.54
N ARG A 657 25.14 21.25 17.06
CA ARG A 657 24.22 22.27 17.59
C ARG A 657 24.66 22.73 18.97
N ASP A 658 24.05 23.82 19.45
CA ASP A 658 24.30 24.38 20.78
C ASP A 658 24.01 23.40 21.93
N ASP A 659 23.11 22.43 21.70
CA ASP A 659 22.77 21.34 22.63
C ASP A 659 23.77 20.17 22.63
N GLY A 660 24.84 20.25 21.83
CA GLY A 660 25.86 19.23 21.68
C GLY A 660 25.50 18.08 20.73
N SER A 661 24.28 18.04 20.20
CA SER A 661 23.84 17.00 19.25
C SER A 661 24.27 17.31 17.80
N ARG A 662 24.50 16.26 17.00
CA ARG A 662 24.79 16.36 15.57
C ARG A 662 23.55 15.98 14.76
N ALA A 663 22.60 16.91 14.65
CA ALA A 663 21.32 16.71 13.98
C ALA A 663 20.92 17.94 13.14
N PRO A 664 20.00 17.82 12.15
CA PRO A 664 19.61 18.93 11.26
C PRO A 664 19.05 20.15 12.02
N SER A 665 19.73 21.29 12.03
CA SER A 665 19.30 22.48 12.78
C SER A 665 17.89 22.94 12.35
N THR A 666 17.03 23.19 13.32
CA THR A 666 15.68 23.75 13.09
C THR A 666 15.69 25.22 13.48
N VAL A 667 15.42 26.09 12.53
CA VAL A 667 15.31 27.54 12.72
C VAL A 667 13.83 27.90 12.79
N PRO A 668 13.32 28.21 13.99
CA PRO A 668 11.94 28.67 14.13
C PRO A 668 11.79 30.08 13.55
N VAL A 669 10.71 30.29 12.80
CA VAL A 669 10.30 31.59 12.27
C VAL A 669 8.97 31.96 12.91
N GLN A 670 8.93 33.14 13.55
CA GLN A 670 7.70 33.65 14.16
C GLN A 670 6.70 34.03 13.06
N PRO A 671 5.42 33.66 13.18
CA PRO A 671 4.42 34.02 12.18
C PRO A 671 4.17 35.53 12.19
N THR A 672 3.94 36.11 11.01
CA THR A 672 3.54 37.52 10.88
C THR A 672 2.07 37.70 11.23
N VAL A 673 1.65 38.94 11.49
CA VAL A 673 0.25 39.26 11.83
C VAL A 673 -0.67 38.83 10.69
N GLU A 674 -0.27 39.04 9.43
CA GLU A 674 -1.03 38.63 8.25
C GLU A 674 -1.12 37.11 8.14
N LEU A 675 -0.05 36.37 8.49
CA LEU A 675 -0.06 34.91 8.47
C LEU A 675 -1.01 34.36 9.54
N GLU A 676 -0.94 34.87 10.77
CA GLU A 676 -1.85 34.45 11.84
C GLU A 676 -3.32 34.68 11.46
N GLN A 677 -3.64 35.85 10.88
CA GLN A 677 -4.98 36.15 10.39
C GLN A 677 -5.40 35.23 9.24
N TYR A 678 -4.49 34.94 8.31
CA TYR A 678 -4.79 34.06 7.18
C TYR A 678 -5.03 32.62 7.65
N VAL A 679 -4.18 32.09 8.54
CA VAL A 679 -4.35 30.74 9.09
C VAL A 679 -5.67 30.64 9.89
N ALA A 680 -6.05 31.68 10.64
CA ALA A 680 -7.37 31.74 11.27
C ALA A 680 -8.51 31.65 10.22
N SER A 681 -8.39 32.36 9.10
CA SER A 681 -9.37 32.28 8.00
C SER A 681 -9.41 30.90 7.34
N LEU A 682 -8.29 30.16 7.30
CA LEU A 682 -8.24 28.79 6.79
C LEU A 682 -9.01 27.82 7.70
N ALA A 683 -8.98 28.02 9.01
CA ALA A 683 -9.79 27.23 9.94
C ALA A 683 -11.29 27.49 9.72
N GLU A 684 -11.71 28.73 9.51
CA GLU A 684 -13.09 29.05 9.16
C GLU A 684 -13.51 28.43 7.82
N ARG A 685 -12.63 28.46 6.82
CA ARG A 685 -12.84 27.79 5.53
C ARG A 685 -13.01 26.28 5.72
N ALA A 686 -12.16 25.65 6.53
CA ALA A 686 -12.25 24.22 6.83
C ALA A 686 -13.57 23.87 7.53
N GLU A 687 -14.05 24.73 8.43
CA GLU A 687 -15.35 24.56 9.09
C GLU A 687 -16.52 24.72 8.11
N LYS A 688 -16.48 25.68 7.20
CA LYS A 688 -17.48 25.85 6.14
C LYS A 688 -17.53 24.65 5.20
N VAL A 689 -16.37 24.10 4.85
CA VAL A 689 -16.24 22.88 4.04
C VAL A 689 -16.80 21.67 4.80
N ALA A 690 -16.46 21.52 6.08
CA ALA A 690 -16.96 20.46 6.95
C ALA A 690 -18.49 20.49 7.14
N THR A 691 -19.04 21.70 7.30
CA THR A 691 -20.48 21.95 7.48
C THR A 691 -21.25 22.09 6.18
N ARG A 692 -20.59 21.91 5.02
CA ARG A 692 -21.17 21.99 3.66
C ARG A 692 -21.83 23.35 3.34
N GLN A 693 -21.31 24.42 3.92
CA GLN A 693 -21.73 25.79 3.60
C GLN A 693 -21.12 26.29 2.28
N VAL A 694 -20.13 25.59 1.74
CA VAL A 694 -19.42 25.92 0.48
C VAL A 694 -19.37 24.70 -0.43
N ARG A 695 -19.37 24.92 -1.74
CA ARG A 695 -19.29 23.83 -2.72
C ARG A 695 -17.84 23.31 -2.89
N PRO A 696 -17.64 22.01 -3.16
CA PRO A 696 -16.30 21.41 -3.32
C PRO A 696 -15.41 22.03 -4.40
N ASP A 697 -16.04 22.54 -5.46
CA ASP A 697 -15.38 23.18 -6.60
C ASP A 697 -15.01 24.64 -6.31
N GLU A 698 -15.62 25.24 -5.30
CA GLU A 698 -15.26 26.58 -4.80
C GLU A 698 -14.16 26.49 -3.74
N ASP A 699 -14.30 25.59 -2.76
CA ASP A 699 -13.28 25.35 -1.73
C ASP A 699 -13.33 23.91 -1.22
N ASN A 700 -12.18 23.37 -0.83
CA ASN A 700 -12.04 22.00 -0.34
C ASN A 700 -10.78 21.82 0.53
N MET A 701 -10.70 20.69 1.26
CA MET A 701 -9.61 20.48 2.22
C MET A 701 -8.21 20.42 1.59
N LEU A 702 -8.10 19.98 0.32
CA LEU A 702 -6.82 19.94 -0.39
C LEU A 702 -6.34 21.35 -0.77
N LEU A 703 -7.27 22.22 -1.20
CA LEU A 703 -6.97 23.61 -1.48
C LEU A 703 -6.57 24.34 -0.21
N ILE A 704 -7.31 24.17 0.89
CA ILE A 704 -7.01 24.76 2.20
C ILE A 704 -5.62 24.34 2.68
N ALA A 705 -5.29 23.05 2.63
CA ALA A 705 -3.97 22.56 3.04
C ALA A 705 -2.86 23.13 2.14
N THR A 706 -3.11 23.24 0.83
CA THR A 706 -2.17 23.83 -0.15
C THR A 706 -1.93 25.31 0.13
N ASP A 707 -2.99 26.07 0.39
CA ASP A 707 -2.93 27.49 0.73
C ASP A 707 -2.21 27.71 2.07
N GLY A 708 -2.49 26.89 3.08
CA GLY A 708 -1.80 26.93 4.37
C GLY A 708 -0.30 26.70 4.25
N ARG A 709 0.13 25.74 3.42
CA ARG A 709 1.56 25.51 3.13
C ARG A 709 2.21 26.69 2.40
N LYS A 710 1.53 27.26 1.39
CA LYS A 710 2.02 28.45 0.67
C LYS A 710 2.19 29.63 1.62
N ALA A 711 1.19 29.91 2.44
CA ALA A 711 1.21 31.00 3.41
C ALA A 711 2.33 30.83 4.45
N ALA A 712 2.56 29.60 4.92
CA ALA A 712 3.63 29.30 5.88
C ALA A 712 5.04 29.48 5.29
N LEU A 713 5.21 29.34 3.97
CA LEU A 713 6.45 29.69 3.27
C LEU A 713 6.60 31.21 3.16
N ASP A 714 5.61 31.88 2.56
CA ASP A 714 5.52 33.33 2.52
C ASP A 714 4.06 33.75 2.28
N ILE A 715 3.58 34.71 3.06
CA ILE A 715 2.19 35.19 3.00
C ILE A 715 1.84 35.82 1.64
N ARG A 716 2.84 36.38 0.93
CA ARG A 716 2.70 36.97 -0.41
C ARG A 716 2.28 35.96 -1.48
N MET A 717 2.40 34.66 -1.20
CA MET A 717 1.93 33.60 -2.09
C MET A 717 0.41 33.48 -2.18
N VAL A 718 -0.30 34.00 -1.18
CA VAL A 718 -1.76 33.85 -1.05
C VAL A 718 -2.48 35.19 -0.93
N ILE A 719 -1.80 36.24 -0.49
CA ILE A 719 -2.35 37.60 -0.43
C ILE A 719 -1.37 38.61 -1.05
N SER A 720 -1.88 39.72 -1.59
CA SER A 720 -1.05 40.77 -2.22
C SER A 720 -0.57 41.84 -1.23
N ARG A 721 -0.32 41.47 0.04
CA ARG A 721 0.18 42.37 1.08
C ARG A 721 1.58 41.94 1.50
N ASP A 722 2.44 42.92 1.75
CA ASP A 722 3.76 42.66 2.31
C ASP A 722 3.65 42.20 3.78
N PRO A 723 4.52 41.27 4.22
CA PRO A 723 4.52 40.77 5.58
C PRO A 723 4.94 41.85 6.59
N SER A 724 4.30 41.88 7.76
CA SER A 724 4.63 42.82 8.84
C SER A 724 5.99 42.58 9.51
N GLY A 725 6.64 41.46 9.22
CA GLY A 725 7.88 41.00 9.84
C GLY A 725 8.61 40.01 8.93
N PRO A 726 9.75 39.46 9.39
CA PRO A 726 10.55 38.56 8.57
C PRO A 726 9.79 37.27 8.26
N SER A 727 9.63 37.00 6.97
CA SER A 727 9.14 35.72 6.44
C SER A 727 10.23 34.65 6.52
N LYS A 728 9.84 33.41 6.20
CA LYS A 728 10.81 32.31 6.08
C LYS A 728 11.88 32.58 5.03
N VAL A 729 11.51 33.24 3.93
CA VAL A 729 12.43 33.62 2.85
C VAL A 729 13.47 34.62 3.35
N ASP A 730 13.07 35.58 4.18
CA ASP A 730 13.98 36.59 4.76
C ASP A 730 15.00 35.93 5.70
N VAL A 731 14.53 35.09 6.63
CA VAL A 731 15.38 34.38 7.58
C VAL A 731 16.34 33.42 6.87
N ALA A 732 15.87 32.75 5.82
CA ALA A 732 16.71 31.91 4.99
C ALA A 732 17.76 32.72 4.22
N ALA A 733 17.41 33.87 3.66
CA ALA A 733 18.35 34.76 2.98
C ALA A 733 19.48 35.20 3.90
N ASP A 734 19.16 35.59 5.15
CA ASP A 734 20.16 35.98 6.15
C ASP A 734 21.08 34.82 6.55
N ALA A 735 20.53 33.62 6.73
CA ALA A 735 21.32 32.44 7.07
C ALA A 735 22.23 31.98 5.92
N ILE A 736 21.70 31.94 4.68
CA ILE A 736 22.47 31.60 3.47
C ILE A 736 23.58 32.62 3.25
N HIS A 737 23.28 33.92 3.40
CA HIS A 737 24.28 34.97 3.25
C HIS A 737 25.40 34.87 4.30
N ARG A 738 25.07 34.64 5.58
CA ARG A 738 26.07 34.44 6.64
C ARG A 738 26.99 33.25 6.35
N ILE A 739 26.44 32.13 5.89
CA ILE A 739 27.24 30.95 5.52
C ILE A 739 28.14 31.28 4.32
N TRP A 740 27.61 31.96 3.30
CA TRP A 740 28.38 32.38 2.13
C TRP A 740 29.52 33.33 2.53
N GLU A 741 29.25 34.37 3.33
CA GLU A 741 30.26 35.33 3.77
C GLU A 741 31.43 34.64 4.48
N ARG A 742 31.13 33.66 5.35
CA ARG A 742 32.13 32.86 6.07
C ARG A 742 32.93 31.92 5.17
N THR A 743 32.35 31.45 4.06
CA THR A 743 32.89 30.34 3.27
C THR A 743 33.28 30.70 1.84
N ARG A 744 33.06 31.95 1.41
CA ARG A 744 33.37 32.45 0.05
C ARG A 744 34.86 32.37 -0.29
N ASP A 745 35.71 32.40 0.74
CA ASP A 745 37.16 32.33 0.61
C ASP A 745 37.72 30.91 0.83
N ASN A 746 36.85 29.91 1.08
CA ASN A 746 37.29 28.53 1.25
C ASN A 746 37.95 27.99 -0.01
N GLU A 747 39.07 27.30 0.19
CA GLU A 747 39.80 26.62 -0.88
C GLU A 747 39.31 25.18 -0.99
N TYR A 748 39.15 24.71 -2.22
CA TYR A 748 38.76 23.34 -2.54
C TYR A 748 39.66 22.82 -3.64
N LEU A 749 39.75 21.50 -3.75
CA LEU A 749 40.40 20.82 -4.85
C LEU A 749 39.43 20.67 -6.03
N ASP A 750 39.98 20.79 -7.22
CA ASP A 750 39.30 20.38 -8.44
C ASP A 750 39.11 18.86 -8.44
N THR A 751 37.87 18.42 -8.65
CA THR A 751 37.51 17.00 -8.52
C THR A 751 38.10 16.10 -9.60
N VAL A 752 38.62 16.68 -10.70
CA VAL A 752 39.17 15.92 -11.82
C VAL A 752 40.70 15.85 -11.73
N THR A 753 41.35 16.99 -11.49
CA THR A 753 42.81 17.13 -11.48
C THR A 753 43.43 16.93 -10.10
N GLY A 754 42.64 17.04 -9.02
CA GLY A 754 43.13 16.98 -7.64
C GLY A 754 44.00 18.17 -7.22
N GLN A 755 44.11 19.20 -8.07
CA GLN A 755 44.86 20.43 -7.79
C GLN A 755 43.96 21.46 -7.10
N PRO A 756 44.52 22.48 -6.42
CA PRO A 756 43.75 23.59 -5.90
C PRO A 756 42.92 24.24 -7.02
N SER A 757 41.62 24.36 -6.77
CA SER A 757 40.69 25.00 -7.67
C SER A 757 41.02 26.47 -7.86
N THR A 758 40.91 26.95 -9.10
CA THR A 758 41.04 28.37 -9.43
C THR A 758 39.89 29.21 -8.87
N VAL A 759 38.71 28.60 -8.70
CA VAL A 759 37.53 29.23 -8.10
C VAL A 759 37.40 28.81 -6.63
N ARG A 760 37.26 29.80 -5.74
CA ARG A 760 37.05 29.64 -4.30
C ARG A 760 35.57 29.69 -3.97
N GLY A 761 35.22 29.26 -2.76
CA GLY A 761 33.86 29.37 -2.25
C GLY A 761 33.13 28.04 -2.21
N SER A 762 32.23 27.95 -1.23
CA SER A 762 31.38 26.79 -1.00
C SER A 762 30.10 26.84 -1.84
N LEU A 763 29.44 25.69 -1.93
CA LEU A 763 28.09 25.56 -2.48
C LEU A 763 27.06 25.42 -1.34
N GLN A 764 25.92 26.06 -1.49
CA GLN A 764 24.74 25.87 -0.65
C GLN A 764 23.57 25.37 -1.49
N LEU A 765 22.87 24.35 -1.00
CA LEU A 765 21.69 23.77 -1.67
C LEU A 765 20.43 24.27 -0.98
N VAL A 766 19.43 24.69 -1.73
CA VAL A 766 18.14 25.16 -1.19
C VAL A 766 17.01 24.38 -1.84
N PHE A 767 16.25 23.67 -1.01
CA PHE A 767 15.10 22.90 -1.42
C PHE A 767 13.79 23.63 -1.10
N SER A 768 12.95 23.78 -2.13
CA SER A 768 11.58 24.27 -2.00
C SER A 768 10.69 23.65 -3.08
N ASP A 769 9.73 22.81 -2.69
CA ASP A 769 8.75 22.23 -3.64
C ASP A 769 7.62 23.21 -3.98
N ILE A 770 7.40 24.20 -3.12
CA ILE A 770 6.42 25.26 -3.29
C ILE A 770 7.11 26.58 -3.67
N GLY A 771 6.39 27.48 -4.33
CA GLY A 771 6.91 28.80 -4.70
C GLY A 771 7.89 28.76 -5.86
N THR A 772 7.84 27.73 -6.70
CA THR A 772 8.69 27.59 -7.90
C THR A 772 8.55 28.79 -8.86
N PRO A 773 9.60 29.10 -9.65
CA PRO A 773 9.60 30.26 -10.54
C PRO A 773 8.37 30.36 -11.44
N ASN A 774 7.80 31.56 -11.53
CA ASN A 774 6.68 31.89 -12.42
C ASN A 774 6.75 33.39 -12.72
N GLN A 775 6.74 33.76 -14.01
CA GLN A 775 6.89 35.15 -14.45
C GLN A 775 5.64 36.01 -14.20
N ASP A 776 4.46 35.39 -14.11
CA ASP A 776 3.17 36.08 -14.02
C ASP A 776 2.71 36.33 -12.58
N ARG A 777 3.45 35.84 -11.57
CA ARG A 777 3.09 35.97 -10.16
C ARG A 777 4.32 36.00 -9.25
N TRP A 778 4.14 36.55 -8.05
CA TRP A 778 5.16 36.48 -7.01
C TRP A 778 5.56 35.03 -6.70
N ASN A 779 6.86 34.77 -6.54
CA ASN A 779 7.39 33.45 -6.21
C ASN A 779 8.61 33.55 -5.27
N ALA A 780 8.76 32.56 -4.41
CA ALA A 780 9.77 32.57 -3.35
C ALA A 780 11.21 32.43 -3.88
N TYR A 781 11.39 31.82 -5.06
CA TYR A 781 12.71 31.64 -5.67
C TYR A 781 13.31 32.97 -6.13
N ASP A 782 12.53 33.75 -6.88
CA ASP A 782 12.98 35.05 -7.37
C ASP A 782 13.16 36.05 -6.22
N GLU A 783 12.28 36.01 -5.22
CA GLU A 783 12.44 36.79 -3.99
C GLU A 783 13.77 36.46 -3.28
N LEU A 784 14.01 35.17 -2.96
CA LEU A 784 15.23 34.74 -2.28
C LEU A 784 16.47 35.16 -3.08
N ARG A 785 16.44 34.98 -4.42
CA ARG A 785 17.54 35.40 -5.29
C ARG A 785 17.78 36.91 -5.21
N GLN A 786 16.73 37.73 -5.33
CA GLN A 786 16.86 39.19 -5.23
C GLN A 786 17.44 39.60 -3.87
N GLN A 787 16.97 38.98 -2.79
CA GLN A 787 17.42 39.24 -1.44
C GLN A 787 18.89 38.87 -1.19
N LEU A 788 19.36 37.75 -1.75
CA LEU A 788 20.76 37.34 -1.68
C LEU A 788 21.66 38.29 -2.48
N VAL A 789 21.19 38.76 -3.65
CA VAL A 789 21.91 39.75 -4.47
C VAL A 789 22.00 41.10 -3.77
N GLN A 790 20.92 41.55 -3.14
CA GLN A 790 20.91 42.80 -2.35
C GLN A 790 21.88 42.74 -1.16
N ARG A 791 22.07 41.55 -0.57
CA ARG A 791 23.06 41.30 0.49
C ARG A 791 24.50 41.15 -0.04
N GLY A 792 24.71 41.18 -1.35
CA GLY A 792 26.04 41.23 -1.97
C GLY A 792 26.55 39.91 -2.55
N ILE A 793 25.73 38.86 -2.63
CA ILE A 793 26.08 37.66 -3.40
C ILE A 793 25.95 37.99 -4.90
N PRO A 794 26.96 37.70 -5.74
CA PRO A 794 26.85 37.96 -7.18
C PRO A 794 25.67 37.20 -7.82
N ALA A 795 24.92 37.88 -8.70
CA ALA A 795 23.67 37.37 -9.26
C ALA A 795 23.84 36.12 -10.14
N GLU A 796 25.02 35.94 -10.69
CA GLU A 796 25.47 34.78 -11.46
C GLU A 796 25.78 33.55 -10.59
N GLN A 797 26.08 33.76 -9.31
CA GLN A 797 26.38 32.69 -8.35
C GLN A 797 25.11 32.13 -7.67
N VAL A 798 23.95 32.78 -7.86
CA VAL A 798 22.65 32.32 -7.36
C VAL A 798 21.81 31.83 -8.53
N ARG A 799 21.66 30.50 -8.64
CA ARG A 799 21.01 29.83 -9.77
C ARG A 799 19.90 28.90 -9.29
N TYR A 800 18.88 28.70 -10.11
CA TYR A 800 17.86 27.69 -9.83
C TYR A 800 17.71 26.66 -10.94
N MET A 801 17.39 25.41 -10.55
CA MET A 801 17.31 24.25 -11.45
C MET A 801 16.27 24.42 -12.56
N HIS A 802 15.26 25.25 -12.35
CA HIS A 802 14.17 25.50 -13.30
C HIS A 802 14.62 26.25 -14.56
N GLU A 803 15.75 26.96 -14.50
CA GLU A 803 16.37 27.59 -15.68
C GLU A 803 16.88 26.55 -16.69
N ALA A 804 17.23 25.36 -16.20
CA ALA A 804 17.76 24.26 -17.00
C ALA A 804 16.64 23.30 -17.43
N LYS A 805 15.98 23.61 -18.56
CA LYS A 805 14.83 22.85 -19.07
C LYS A 805 15.26 21.52 -19.71
N THR A 806 16.45 21.45 -20.28
CA THR A 806 17.00 20.25 -20.92
C THR A 806 18.03 19.52 -20.05
N ASP A 807 18.20 18.21 -20.26
CA ASP A 807 19.18 17.42 -19.50
C ASP A 807 20.63 17.91 -19.70
N VAL A 808 20.94 18.47 -20.89
CA VAL A 808 22.24 19.08 -21.18
C VAL A 808 22.47 20.35 -20.37
N GLU A 809 21.46 21.21 -20.27
CA GLU A 809 21.55 22.43 -19.45
C GLU A 809 21.69 22.09 -17.96
N LYS A 810 20.97 21.06 -17.47
CA LYS A 810 21.09 20.60 -16.09
C LYS A 810 22.49 20.08 -15.79
N ALA A 811 23.05 19.26 -16.69
CA ALA A 811 24.40 18.74 -16.55
C ALA A 811 25.44 19.87 -16.45
N ARG A 812 25.29 20.94 -17.25
CA ARG A 812 26.14 22.14 -17.16
C ARG A 812 25.96 22.89 -15.85
N LEU A 813 24.73 23.11 -15.40
CA LEU A 813 24.47 23.79 -14.13
C LEU A 813 25.09 23.02 -12.95
N PHE A 814 24.98 21.69 -12.96
CA PHE A 814 25.63 20.83 -11.97
C PHE A 814 27.16 20.87 -12.07
N ALA A 815 27.73 20.97 -13.27
CA ALA A 815 29.17 21.13 -13.45
C ALA A 815 29.66 22.47 -12.89
N ALA A 816 28.97 23.57 -13.21
CA ALA A 816 29.25 24.90 -12.68
C ALA A 816 29.19 24.94 -11.14
N ALA A 817 28.22 24.23 -10.54
CA ALA A 817 28.11 24.09 -9.10
C ALA A 817 29.29 23.32 -8.48
N ARG A 818 29.79 22.25 -9.13
CA ARG A 818 30.99 21.51 -8.68
C ARG A 818 32.27 22.33 -8.82
N ALA A 819 32.37 23.12 -9.89
CA ALA A 819 33.53 23.97 -10.18
C ALA A 819 33.63 25.20 -9.27
N GLY A 820 32.52 25.58 -8.59
CA GLY A 820 32.46 26.71 -7.66
C GLY A 820 31.90 28.00 -8.26
N HIS A 821 31.43 27.98 -9.51
CA HIS A 821 30.80 29.14 -10.15
C HIS A 821 29.38 29.42 -9.63
N VAL A 822 28.77 28.45 -8.96
CA VAL A 822 27.47 28.60 -8.28
C VAL A 822 27.69 28.47 -6.78
N ALA A 823 27.33 29.50 -6.03
CA ALA A 823 27.41 29.51 -4.57
C ALA A 823 26.09 29.08 -3.92
N VAL A 824 24.94 29.33 -4.58
CA VAL A 824 23.61 28.95 -4.10
C VAL A 824 22.81 28.34 -5.23
N LEU A 825 22.40 27.08 -5.07
CA LEU A 825 21.59 26.34 -6.03
C LEU A 825 20.22 26.00 -5.43
N LEU A 826 19.16 26.56 -6.01
CA LEU A 826 17.78 26.34 -5.55
C LEU A 826 17.02 25.35 -6.47
N GLY A 827 16.18 24.50 -5.91
CA GLY A 827 15.33 23.61 -6.71
C GLY A 827 14.37 22.74 -5.91
N SER A 828 13.45 22.09 -6.61
CA SER A 828 12.49 21.17 -6.02
C SER A 828 13.08 19.78 -5.85
N THR A 829 12.48 18.98 -4.98
CA THR A 829 12.81 17.56 -4.76
C THR A 829 12.84 16.81 -6.09
N GLU A 830 11.87 17.00 -6.97
CA GLU A 830 11.84 16.27 -8.25
C GLU A 830 12.96 16.70 -9.20
N LYS A 831 13.30 18.00 -9.26
CA LYS A 831 14.28 18.52 -10.22
C LYS A 831 15.72 18.35 -9.76
N MET A 832 15.97 18.40 -8.45
CA MET A 832 17.30 18.23 -7.85
C MET A 832 17.53 16.85 -7.25
N GLY A 833 16.46 16.11 -6.97
CA GLY A 833 16.50 14.82 -6.27
C GLY A 833 16.91 13.64 -7.13
N VAL A 834 17.22 13.81 -8.42
CA VAL A 834 17.59 12.68 -9.28
C VAL A 834 19.07 12.66 -9.65
N GLY A 835 19.77 11.60 -9.21
CA GLY A 835 21.01 11.06 -9.77
C GLY A 835 22.34 11.85 -9.79
N THR A 836 22.34 13.18 -9.79
CA THR A 836 23.57 13.93 -10.14
C THR A 836 24.42 14.34 -8.93
N ASN A 837 25.76 14.25 -9.04
CA ASN A 837 26.73 14.58 -7.98
C ASN A 837 27.04 16.08 -7.94
N VAL A 838 26.76 16.79 -6.85
CA VAL A 838 27.11 18.22 -6.64
C VAL A 838 27.79 18.49 -5.29
N GLN A 839 28.02 17.45 -4.50
CA GLN A 839 28.38 17.53 -3.09
C GLN A 839 29.79 18.07 -2.83
N ALA A 840 30.67 18.12 -3.82
CA ALA A 840 32.11 18.31 -3.62
C ALA A 840 32.47 19.51 -2.74
N ARG A 841 31.70 20.59 -2.82
CA ARG A 841 31.87 21.83 -2.06
C ARG A 841 30.65 22.21 -1.23
N ALA A 842 29.66 21.33 -1.13
CA ALA A 842 28.39 21.63 -0.50
C ALA A 842 28.59 21.75 1.02
N ILE A 843 28.44 22.96 1.58
CA ILE A 843 28.64 23.23 3.02
C ILE A 843 27.32 23.27 3.80
N ALA A 844 26.22 23.65 3.13
CA ALA A 844 24.92 23.74 3.76
C ALA A 844 23.78 23.32 2.81
N LEU A 845 22.76 22.69 3.38
CA LEU A 845 21.51 22.34 2.71
C LEU A 845 20.35 22.96 3.48
N HIS A 846 19.44 23.63 2.78
CA HIS A 846 18.36 24.42 3.35
C HIS A 846 17.00 23.89 2.88
N HIS A 847 16.16 23.43 3.80
CA HIS A 847 14.76 23.07 3.55
C HIS A 847 13.87 24.26 3.86
N LEU A 848 13.38 24.93 2.82
CA LEU A 848 12.39 26.01 2.97
C LEU A 848 10.97 25.48 3.22
N ASP A 849 10.67 24.29 2.72
CA ASP A 849 9.39 23.64 2.94
C ASP A 849 9.54 22.16 3.31
N CYS A 850 8.59 21.65 4.08
CA CYS A 850 8.47 20.22 4.33
C CYS A 850 7.92 19.50 3.09
N PRO A 851 8.60 18.48 2.54
CA PRO A 851 8.02 17.61 1.52
C PRO A 851 6.97 16.68 2.16
N TRP A 852 6.16 16.02 1.34
CA TRP A 852 5.08 15.15 1.85
C TRP A 852 5.56 13.79 2.38
N ARG A 853 6.74 13.33 1.96
CA ARG A 853 7.17 11.95 2.17
C ARG A 853 8.51 11.91 2.90
N PRO A 854 8.70 10.96 3.84
CA PRO A 854 10.00 10.71 4.46
C PRO A 854 11.12 10.46 3.46
N SER A 855 10.81 9.72 2.38
CA SER A 855 11.75 9.41 1.30
C SER A 855 12.36 10.64 0.67
N ASP A 856 11.57 11.71 0.55
CA ASP A 856 11.96 12.94 -0.11
C ASP A 856 12.97 13.70 0.75
N ILE A 857 12.81 13.70 2.08
CA ILE A 857 13.79 14.27 3.02
C ILE A 857 15.12 13.52 2.92
N ALA A 858 15.10 12.19 2.99
CA ALA A 858 16.31 11.38 2.88
C ALA A 858 17.03 11.61 1.53
N GLN A 859 16.26 11.75 0.44
CA GLN A 859 16.81 12.05 -0.89
C GLN A 859 17.41 13.46 -0.98
N ARG A 860 16.79 14.46 -0.33
CA ARG A 860 17.32 15.83 -0.21
C ARG A 860 18.61 15.82 0.60
N ASP A 861 18.58 15.28 1.82
CA ASP A 861 19.72 15.24 2.76
C ASP A 861 20.92 14.47 2.16
N GLY A 862 20.66 13.39 1.43
CA GLY A 862 21.67 12.62 0.69
C GLY A 862 22.37 13.39 -0.44
N ARG A 863 21.98 14.63 -0.75
CA ARG A 863 22.68 15.51 -1.71
C ARG A 863 23.89 16.20 -1.10
N ILE A 864 23.91 16.36 0.22
CA ILE A 864 25.04 16.95 0.95
C ILE A 864 25.78 15.91 1.81
N MET A 865 25.04 15.00 2.46
CA MET A 865 25.57 13.90 3.26
C MET A 865 26.08 12.78 2.36
N ARG A 866 27.17 13.04 1.65
CA ARG A 866 27.65 12.15 0.60
C ARG A 866 29.17 12.16 0.49
N GLN A 867 29.72 11.01 0.12
CA GLN A 867 31.15 10.85 -0.11
C GLN A 867 31.65 11.78 -1.23
N GLY A 868 32.89 12.22 -1.10
CA GLY A 868 33.52 13.18 -2.00
C GLY A 868 33.16 14.64 -1.71
N ASN A 869 32.37 14.92 -0.67
CA ASN A 869 32.30 16.25 -0.08
C ASN A 869 33.63 16.55 0.62
N GLN A 870 34.24 17.68 0.32
CA GLN A 870 35.56 18.06 0.85
C GLN A 870 35.48 18.76 2.21
N ASN A 871 34.27 19.04 2.71
CA ASN A 871 34.08 19.64 4.03
C ASN A 871 34.08 18.54 5.11
N GLU A 872 34.71 18.81 6.26
CA GLU A 872 34.65 17.91 7.42
C GLU A 872 33.25 17.90 8.06
N GLU A 873 32.62 19.07 8.11
CA GLU A 873 31.29 19.27 8.67
C GLU A 873 30.36 20.00 7.68
N VAL A 874 29.08 19.63 7.68
CA VAL A 874 28.03 20.27 6.87
C VAL A 874 26.80 20.60 7.70
N ALA A 875 26.07 21.64 7.30
CA ALA A 875 24.85 22.07 7.97
C ALA A 875 23.60 21.63 7.20
N ILE A 876 22.63 21.02 7.88
CA ILE A 876 21.27 20.85 7.35
C ILE A 876 20.34 21.79 8.11
N VAL A 877 19.88 22.80 7.37
CA VAL A 877 18.92 23.88 7.54
C VAL A 877 17.44 23.52 7.50
N ARG A 878 16.64 23.50 8.57
CA ARG A 878 15.16 23.38 8.45
C ARG A 878 14.49 24.63 8.95
N TYR A 879 13.79 25.35 8.07
CA TYR A 879 13.09 26.57 8.43
C TYR A 879 11.63 26.27 8.70
N VAL A 880 11.21 26.42 9.96
CA VAL A 880 9.87 26.04 10.39
C VAL A 880 9.13 27.26 10.91
N THR A 881 8.02 27.59 10.25
CA THR A 881 7.16 28.68 10.73
C THR A 881 6.28 28.17 11.86
N GLU A 882 6.40 28.75 13.06
CA GLU A 882 5.61 28.35 14.21
C GLU A 882 4.12 28.65 14.01
N ARG A 883 3.24 27.91 14.71
CA ARG A 883 1.78 28.09 14.66
C ARG A 883 1.23 28.11 13.22
N SER A 884 1.81 27.27 12.36
CA SER A 884 1.46 27.18 10.94
C SER A 884 1.37 25.73 10.49
N PHE A 885 0.95 25.50 9.25
CA PHE A 885 0.88 24.16 8.66
C PHE A 885 2.24 23.45 8.57
N ASP A 886 3.34 24.21 8.60
CA ASP A 886 4.67 23.68 8.39
C ASP A 886 5.18 22.86 9.59
N SER A 887 4.93 23.31 10.82
CA SER A 887 5.37 22.59 12.04
C SER A 887 4.69 21.22 12.20
N TYR A 888 3.40 21.16 11.90
CA TYR A 888 2.63 19.91 11.94
C TYR A 888 3.11 18.91 10.89
N MET A 889 3.43 19.38 9.67
CA MET A 889 3.96 18.53 8.61
C MET A 889 5.31 17.92 8.97
N TRP A 890 6.26 18.72 9.47
CA TRP A 890 7.57 18.20 9.89
C TRP A 890 7.46 17.13 10.97
N GLN A 891 6.65 17.34 12.01
CA GLN A 891 6.41 16.31 13.04
C GLN A 891 5.82 15.03 12.47
N THR A 892 4.83 15.16 11.58
CA THR A 892 4.13 14.00 11.00
C THR A 892 5.07 13.19 10.10
N VAL A 893 5.87 13.85 9.27
CA VAL A 893 6.82 13.20 8.37
C VAL A 893 7.97 12.54 9.16
N GLU A 894 8.49 13.17 10.20
CA GLU A 894 9.54 12.58 11.05
C GLU A 894 9.08 11.32 11.78
N ARG A 895 7.89 11.35 12.38
CA ARG A 895 7.32 10.18 13.07
C ARG A 895 7.17 8.99 12.13
N LYS A 896 6.79 9.25 10.87
CA LYS A 896 6.68 8.23 9.83
C LYS A 896 8.04 7.72 9.35
N ALA A 897 9.02 8.62 9.18
CA ALA A 897 10.39 8.25 8.82
C ALA A 897 11.00 7.29 9.85
N ALA A 898 10.84 7.60 11.14
CA ALA A 898 11.32 6.77 12.23
C ALA A 898 10.69 5.37 12.22
N SER A 899 9.39 5.28 11.97
CA SER A 899 8.64 4.01 11.91
C SER A 899 9.16 3.09 10.79
N PHE A 900 9.36 3.63 9.57
CA PHE A 900 9.91 2.85 8.46
C PHE A 900 11.38 2.48 8.63
N ALA A 901 12.20 3.38 9.19
CA ALA A 901 13.61 3.09 9.43
C ALA A 901 13.79 1.93 10.41
N GLN A 902 12.94 1.82 11.44
CA GLN A 902 12.94 0.68 12.35
C GLN A 902 12.50 -0.61 11.64
N LEU A 903 11.46 -0.52 10.79
CA LEU A 903 10.96 -1.62 9.96
C LEU A 903 12.05 -2.27 9.11
N LEU A 904 12.79 -1.43 8.38
CA LEU A 904 13.76 -1.90 7.39
C LEU A 904 15.06 -2.43 8.01
N ARG A 905 15.40 -2.06 9.26
CA ARG A 905 16.62 -2.55 9.95
C ARG A 905 16.52 -4.01 10.42
N GLY A 906 15.35 -4.66 10.34
CA GLY A 906 15.17 -6.07 10.73
C GLY A 906 15.40 -6.38 12.22
N LYS A 907 15.71 -5.38 13.05
CA LYS A 907 15.94 -5.49 14.50
C LYS A 907 14.66 -5.28 15.31
N ILE A 908 13.52 -5.71 14.78
CA ILE A 908 12.25 -5.54 15.46
C ILE A 908 11.99 -6.76 16.36
N ASN A 909 12.12 -6.56 17.67
CA ASN A 909 11.59 -7.48 18.66
C ASN A 909 10.05 -7.37 18.79
N ALA A 910 9.41 -6.40 18.14
CA ALA A 910 7.98 -6.19 18.17
C ALA A 910 7.21 -7.09 17.17
N ARG A 911 6.20 -7.79 17.65
CA ARG A 911 5.26 -8.56 16.81
C ARG A 911 4.24 -7.67 16.08
N GLU A 912 4.12 -6.41 16.51
CA GLU A 912 3.22 -5.41 15.97
C GLU A 912 4.00 -4.23 15.38
N ILE A 913 3.53 -3.72 14.25
CA ILE A 913 4.07 -2.56 13.54
C ILE A 913 2.94 -1.56 13.32
N GLU A 914 3.04 -0.35 13.84
CA GLU A 914 2.04 0.71 13.64
C GLU A 914 2.25 1.46 12.31
N GLU A 915 1.16 1.75 11.58
CA GLU A 915 1.18 2.59 10.38
C GLU A 915 0.48 3.94 10.64
N ILE A 916 1.21 5.04 10.42
CA ILE A 916 0.71 6.40 10.60
C ILE A 916 0.26 7.00 9.25
N ASP A 917 -1.00 7.44 9.19
CA ASP A 917 -1.53 8.13 8.01
C ASP A 917 -1.03 9.58 7.92
N THR A 918 -0.85 10.04 6.69
CA THR A 918 -0.38 11.38 6.31
C THR A 918 -1.29 12.04 5.27
N SER A 919 -2.41 11.41 4.88
CA SER A 919 -3.01 11.66 3.56
C SER A 919 -4.09 12.75 3.47
N ALA A 920 -4.48 13.44 4.55
CA ALA A 920 -5.13 14.75 4.49
C ALA A 920 -5.26 15.35 5.90
N LEU A 921 -5.02 16.66 6.01
CA LEU A 921 -5.38 17.42 7.20
C LEU A 921 -6.90 17.48 7.36
N SER A 922 -7.41 17.03 8.49
CA SER A 922 -8.81 17.17 8.90
C SER A 922 -9.12 18.61 9.31
N ALA A 923 -10.41 18.96 9.34
CA ALA A 923 -10.84 20.28 9.79
C ALA A 923 -10.42 20.56 11.26
N ALA A 924 -10.39 19.52 12.09
CA ALA A 924 -9.91 19.62 13.47
C ALA A 924 -8.41 19.90 13.54
N GLU A 925 -7.60 19.22 12.72
CA GLU A 925 -6.16 19.48 12.61
C GLU A 925 -5.88 20.90 12.11
N ALA A 926 -6.63 21.38 11.11
CA ALA A 926 -6.49 22.75 10.62
C ALA A 926 -6.83 23.78 11.71
N LYS A 927 -7.86 23.54 12.52
CA LYS A 927 -8.26 24.41 13.63
C LYS A 927 -7.22 24.42 14.76
N ALA A 928 -6.68 23.24 15.11
CA ALA A 928 -5.62 23.12 16.10
C ALA A 928 -4.33 23.84 15.68
N ILE A 929 -3.99 23.78 14.39
CA ILE A 929 -2.88 24.56 13.83
C ILE A 929 -3.15 26.05 13.97
N ALA A 930 -4.35 26.52 13.60
CA ALA A 930 -4.70 27.93 13.64
C ALA A 930 -4.71 28.53 15.04
N SER A 931 -5.19 27.78 16.03
CA SER A 931 -5.21 28.24 17.42
C SER A 931 -3.90 27.94 18.16
N GLY A 932 -2.99 27.16 17.58
CA GLY A 932 -1.81 26.62 18.25
C GLY A 932 -2.13 25.75 19.48
N ASN A 933 -3.34 25.19 19.56
CA ASN A 933 -3.82 24.49 20.76
C ASN A 933 -3.97 22.98 20.48
N PRO A 934 -3.10 22.12 21.04
CA PRO A 934 -3.20 20.67 20.85
C PRO A 934 -4.47 20.07 21.44
N LEU A 935 -5.12 20.73 22.42
CA LEU A 935 -6.37 20.27 23.02
C LEU A 935 -7.53 20.23 22.02
N LEU A 936 -7.49 21.00 20.93
CA LEU A 936 -8.52 20.93 19.87
C LEU A 936 -8.44 19.61 19.08
N LEU A 937 -7.25 19.05 18.92
CA LEU A 937 -7.05 17.74 18.31
C LEU A 937 -7.55 16.63 19.22
N GLU A 938 -7.13 16.68 20.49
CA GLU A 938 -7.59 15.78 21.54
C GLU A 938 -9.12 15.81 21.65
N HIS A 939 -9.72 17.01 21.68
CA HIS A 939 -11.17 17.22 21.68
C HIS A 939 -11.83 16.53 20.49
N SER A 940 -11.32 16.72 19.28
CA SER A 940 -11.92 16.10 18.09
C SER A 940 -11.82 14.58 18.10
N VAL A 941 -10.71 14.00 18.58
CA VAL A 941 -10.54 12.55 18.68
C VAL A 941 -11.52 11.99 19.70
N ILE A 942 -11.57 12.57 20.90
CA ILE A 942 -12.47 12.14 21.97
C ILE A 942 -13.94 12.32 21.56
N LEU A 943 -14.30 13.47 20.96
CA LEU A 943 -15.65 13.73 20.49
C LEU A 943 -16.11 12.73 19.43
N ASN A 944 -15.22 12.33 18.52
CA ASN A 944 -15.53 11.29 17.52
C ASN A 944 -15.78 9.94 18.19
N GLU A 945 -15.01 9.59 19.21
CA GLU A 945 -15.19 8.36 19.97
C GLU A 945 -16.48 8.39 20.82
N VAL A 946 -16.77 9.48 21.54
CA VAL A 946 -18.04 9.67 22.25
C VAL A 946 -19.22 9.54 21.29
N ASN A 947 -19.16 10.17 20.11
CA ASN A 947 -20.20 10.06 19.10
C ASN A 947 -20.37 8.62 18.56
N ARG A 948 -19.28 7.85 18.45
CA ARG A 948 -19.32 6.43 18.11
C ARG A 948 -19.99 5.63 19.22
N LEU A 949 -19.54 5.79 20.47
CA LEU A 949 -20.08 5.10 21.64
C LEU A 949 -21.56 5.40 21.86
N ARG A 950 -22.01 6.66 21.68
CA ARG A 950 -23.44 7.03 21.71
C ARG A 950 -24.26 6.42 20.57
N ARG A 951 -23.67 6.18 19.39
CA ARG A 951 -24.34 5.42 18.32
C ARG A 951 -24.51 3.95 18.73
N LEU A 952 -23.50 3.35 19.36
CA LEU A 952 -23.57 1.98 19.88
C LEU A 952 -24.60 1.85 21.01
N GLN A 953 -24.66 2.83 21.93
CA GLN A 953 -25.68 2.87 22.98
C GLN A 953 -27.10 2.89 22.39
N ARG A 954 -27.36 3.77 21.41
CA ARG A 954 -28.66 3.80 20.70
C ARG A 954 -28.96 2.51 19.94
N ALA A 955 -27.95 1.81 19.45
CA ALA A 955 -28.13 0.50 18.81
C ALA A 955 -28.49 -0.57 19.85
N HIS A 956 -27.85 -0.53 21.02
CA HIS A 956 -28.14 -1.42 22.14
C HIS A 956 -29.58 -1.25 22.65
N GLU A 957 -30.03 -0.01 22.89
CA GLU A 957 -31.41 0.28 23.31
C GLU A 957 -32.45 -0.27 22.30
N ARG A 958 -32.22 -0.05 21.00
CA ARG A 958 -33.10 -0.62 19.95
C ARG A 958 -33.08 -2.15 19.94
N ASN A 959 -31.93 -2.76 20.22
CA ASN A 959 -31.82 -4.20 20.31
C ASN A 959 -32.61 -4.74 21.52
N GLU A 960 -32.61 -4.06 22.67
CA GLU A 960 -33.43 -4.43 23.82
C GLU A 960 -34.93 -4.39 23.48
N ASP A 961 -35.42 -3.31 22.85
CA ASP A 961 -36.81 -3.22 22.40
C ASP A 961 -37.19 -4.39 21.46
N MET A 962 -36.27 -4.75 20.56
CA MET A 962 -36.43 -5.88 19.65
C MET A 962 -36.47 -7.22 20.40
N LEU A 963 -35.61 -7.41 21.40
CA LEU A 963 -35.58 -8.60 22.25
C LEU A 963 -36.89 -8.76 23.05
N VAL A 964 -37.44 -7.67 23.61
CA VAL A 964 -38.75 -7.69 24.28
C VAL A 964 -39.84 -8.19 23.33
N HIS A 965 -39.90 -7.61 22.13
CA HIS A 965 -40.94 -7.95 21.17
C HIS A 965 -40.78 -9.38 20.64
N THR A 966 -39.54 -9.82 20.38
CA THR A 966 -39.23 -11.20 19.97
C THR A 966 -39.57 -12.21 21.06
N GLY A 967 -39.20 -11.94 22.32
CA GLY A 967 -39.53 -12.80 23.46
C GLY A 967 -41.03 -12.92 23.68
N ASN A 968 -41.79 -11.82 23.53
CA ASN A 968 -43.26 -11.84 23.62
C ASN A 968 -43.91 -12.66 22.49
N ARG A 969 -43.41 -12.52 21.25
CA ARG A 969 -43.87 -13.34 20.11
C ARG A 969 -43.54 -14.82 20.31
N ALA A 970 -42.33 -15.13 20.76
CA ALA A 970 -41.89 -16.50 21.03
C ALA A 970 -42.73 -17.14 22.13
N ARG A 971 -43.01 -16.41 23.22
CA ARG A 971 -43.93 -16.89 24.28
C ARG A 971 -45.33 -17.20 23.74
N SER A 972 -45.87 -16.29 22.93
CA SER A 972 -47.18 -16.50 22.28
C SER A 972 -47.17 -17.66 21.27
N ALA A 973 -46.02 -17.95 20.65
CA ALA A 973 -45.85 -19.10 19.78
C ALA A 973 -45.76 -20.41 20.58
N ALA A 974 -44.98 -20.44 21.66
CA ALA A 974 -44.88 -21.58 22.58
C ALA A 974 -46.24 -21.92 23.20
N GLU A 975 -47.00 -20.93 23.68
CA GLU A 975 -48.34 -21.14 24.22
C GLU A 975 -49.30 -21.76 23.19
N ARG A 976 -49.24 -21.31 21.94
CA ARG A 976 -50.04 -21.87 20.83
C ARG A 976 -49.58 -23.28 20.47
N ALA A 977 -48.28 -23.52 20.32
CA ALA A 977 -47.74 -24.84 20.01
C ALA A 977 -48.07 -25.86 21.12
N ALA A 978 -47.95 -25.48 22.39
CA ALA A 978 -48.35 -26.31 23.53
C ALA A 978 -49.87 -26.60 23.53
N ALA A 979 -50.71 -25.63 23.14
CA ALA A 979 -52.15 -25.85 22.98
C ALA A 979 -52.46 -26.80 21.82
N ASP A 980 -51.76 -26.65 20.68
CA ASP A 980 -51.88 -27.52 19.53
C ASP A 980 -51.47 -28.96 19.87
N ILE A 981 -50.35 -29.15 20.57
CA ILE A 981 -49.89 -30.47 21.06
C ILE A 981 -50.97 -31.12 21.91
N ARG A 982 -51.52 -30.41 22.92
CA ARG A 982 -52.59 -30.96 23.77
C ARG A 982 -53.82 -31.40 22.96
N GLY A 983 -54.22 -30.60 21.97
CA GLY A 983 -55.37 -30.95 21.12
C GLY A 983 -55.06 -32.10 20.16
N LEU A 984 -53.86 -32.15 19.59
CA LEU A 984 -53.41 -33.23 18.70
C LEU A 984 -53.22 -34.56 19.46
N GLU A 985 -52.68 -34.54 20.68
CA GLU A 985 -52.57 -35.71 21.56
C GLU A 985 -53.94 -36.25 21.99
N ALA A 986 -54.92 -35.35 22.22
CA ALA A 986 -56.30 -35.74 22.50
C ALA A 986 -57.02 -36.28 21.26
N ALA A 987 -56.67 -35.81 20.06
CA ALA A 987 -57.24 -36.27 18.80
C ALA A 987 -56.66 -37.63 18.36
N ALA A 988 -55.35 -37.84 18.47
CA ALA A 988 -54.66 -39.05 18.00
C ALA A 988 -55.36 -40.39 18.35
N PRO A 989 -55.81 -40.67 19.60
CA PRO A 989 -56.46 -41.94 19.93
C PRO A 989 -57.89 -42.08 19.39
N ARG A 990 -58.52 -40.99 18.94
CA ARG A 990 -59.87 -40.98 18.35
C ARG A 990 -59.86 -41.21 16.84
N MET A 991 -58.68 -41.20 16.24
CA MET A 991 -58.50 -41.42 14.81
C MET A 991 -58.94 -42.83 14.42
N ILE A 992 -59.76 -42.92 13.37
CA ILE A 992 -60.22 -44.16 12.78
C ILE A 992 -59.53 -44.29 11.43
N ASP A 993 -58.87 -45.42 11.20
CA ASP A 993 -58.12 -45.65 9.96
C ASP A 993 -59.03 -45.66 8.72
N THR A 994 -58.85 -44.69 7.83
CA THR A 994 -59.59 -44.56 6.56
C THR A 994 -58.83 -45.11 5.35
N SER A 995 -57.64 -45.69 5.56
CA SER A 995 -56.79 -46.18 4.47
C SER A 995 -57.40 -47.38 3.73
N GLY A 996 -57.15 -47.44 2.41
CA GLY A 996 -57.66 -48.50 1.54
C GLY A 996 -59.20 -48.53 1.52
N ASP A 997 -59.75 -49.73 1.71
CA ASP A 997 -61.19 -50.02 1.67
C ASP A 997 -61.93 -49.64 2.98
N ARG A 998 -61.22 -49.11 3.98
CA ARG A 998 -61.81 -48.68 5.26
C ARG A 998 -62.32 -47.23 5.24
N PHE A 999 -62.23 -46.56 4.11
CA PHE A 999 -62.70 -45.18 3.96
C PHE A 999 -64.17 -45.07 4.34
N ARG A 1000 -64.46 -44.17 5.28
CA ARG A 1000 -65.81 -43.79 5.68
C ARG A 1000 -65.84 -42.28 5.95
N ILE A 1001 -66.75 -41.58 5.31
CA ILE A 1001 -67.02 -40.16 5.57
C ILE A 1001 -68.53 -39.93 5.60
N THR A 1002 -68.99 -39.17 6.59
CA THR A 1002 -70.37 -38.70 6.67
C THR A 1002 -70.41 -37.28 6.10
N LEU A 1003 -71.30 -36.98 5.16
CA LEU A 1003 -71.56 -35.61 4.69
C LEU A 1003 -73.07 -35.36 4.79
N GLY A 1004 -73.47 -34.32 5.53
CA GLY A 1004 -74.86 -34.11 5.94
C GLY A 1004 -75.38 -35.27 6.79
N ALA A 1005 -76.45 -35.95 6.33
CA ALA A 1005 -77.07 -37.09 7.02
C ALA A 1005 -76.77 -38.46 6.36
N ARG A 1006 -75.80 -38.53 5.43
CA ARG A 1006 -75.47 -39.76 4.69
C ARG A 1006 -74.00 -40.14 4.85
N ASP A 1007 -73.75 -41.44 4.94
CA ASP A 1007 -72.41 -42.04 4.98
C ASP A 1007 -71.98 -42.52 3.60
N TYR A 1008 -70.70 -42.35 3.28
CA TYR A 1008 -70.08 -42.74 2.01
C TYR A 1008 -68.82 -43.58 2.28
N ASP A 1009 -68.66 -44.70 1.58
CA ASP A 1009 -67.42 -45.52 1.54
C ASP A 1009 -66.60 -45.38 0.26
N SER A 1010 -67.14 -44.72 -0.75
CA SER A 1010 -66.41 -44.36 -1.96
C SER A 1010 -65.94 -42.91 -1.90
N ARG A 1011 -64.62 -42.69 -2.05
CA ARG A 1011 -64.04 -41.34 -2.16
C ARG A 1011 -64.63 -40.56 -3.33
N SER A 1012 -64.97 -41.24 -4.42
CA SER A 1012 -65.62 -40.64 -5.59
C SER A 1012 -67.04 -40.22 -5.27
N GLU A 1013 -67.83 -41.05 -4.59
CA GLU A 1013 -69.21 -40.69 -4.21
C GLU A 1013 -69.24 -39.57 -3.15
N ALA A 1014 -68.33 -39.61 -2.18
CA ALA A 1014 -68.13 -38.54 -1.21
C ALA A 1014 -67.76 -37.21 -1.89
N ALA A 1015 -66.94 -37.24 -2.94
CA ALA A 1015 -66.59 -36.04 -3.70
C ALA A 1015 -67.80 -35.45 -4.45
N HIS A 1016 -68.64 -36.30 -5.05
CA HIS A 1016 -69.89 -35.86 -5.67
C HIS A 1016 -70.86 -35.28 -4.63
N ALA A 1017 -70.97 -35.90 -3.46
CA ALA A 1017 -71.81 -35.41 -2.37
C ALA A 1017 -71.32 -34.07 -1.80
N LEU A 1018 -70.01 -33.89 -1.65
CA LEU A 1018 -69.39 -32.63 -1.26
C LEU A 1018 -69.63 -31.54 -2.32
N ALA A 1019 -69.53 -31.88 -3.61
CA ALA A 1019 -69.84 -30.96 -4.71
C ALA A 1019 -71.32 -30.56 -4.77
N ALA A 1020 -72.23 -31.50 -4.52
CA ALA A 1020 -73.66 -31.21 -4.40
C ALA A 1020 -73.93 -30.27 -3.22
N TRP A 1021 -73.35 -30.55 -2.05
CA TRP A 1021 -73.44 -29.68 -0.88
C TRP A 1021 -72.90 -28.26 -1.16
N MET A 1022 -71.80 -28.13 -1.91
CA MET A 1022 -71.26 -26.83 -2.32
C MET A 1022 -72.22 -26.05 -3.22
N GLY A 1023 -72.93 -26.74 -4.12
CA GLY A 1023 -73.97 -26.15 -4.97
C GLY A 1023 -75.17 -25.63 -4.17
N ASP A 1024 -75.63 -26.43 -3.19
CA ASP A 1024 -76.87 -26.18 -2.43
C ASP A 1024 -76.67 -25.23 -1.23
N SER A 1025 -75.44 -25.13 -0.70
CA SER A 1025 -75.11 -24.27 0.46
C SER A 1025 -75.06 -22.76 0.12
N GLY A 1026 -75.16 -22.41 -1.16
CA GLY A 1026 -75.09 -21.04 -1.65
C GLY A 1026 -73.66 -20.47 -1.71
N LEU A 1027 -72.62 -21.31 -1.55
CA LEU A 1027 -71.21 -20.93 -1.66
C LEU A 1027 -70.89 -20.24 -3.00
N LYS A 1028 -71.55 -20.69 -4.08
CA LYS A 1028 -71.45 -20.11 -5.43
C LYS A 1028 -71.88 -18.64 -5.50
N TRP A 1029 -72.79 -18.21 -4.64
CA TRP A 1029 -73.44 -16.90 -4.72
C TRP A 1029 -73.00 -15.90 -3.63
N LEU A 1030 -71.94 -16.22 -2.87
CA LEU A 1030 -71.43 -15.28 -1.87
C LEU A 1030 -70.94 -13.96 -2.51
N PRO A 1031 -71.27 -12.80 -1.92
CA PRO A 1031 -70.78 -11.50 -2.37
C PRO A 1031 -69.28 -11.34 -2.09
N ARG A 1032 -68.61 -10.49 -2.89
CA ARG A 1032 -67.15 -10.21 -2.81
C ARG A 1032 -66.68 -9.58 -1.48
N TYR A 1033 -67.59 -9.20 -0.59
CA TYR A 1033 -67.29 -8.71 0.75
C TYR A 1033 -68.27 -9.37 1.71
N GLY A 1034 -67.86 -10.48 2.31
CA GLY A 1034 -68.71 -11.26 3.20
C GLY A 1034 -67.94 -12.37 3.90
N HIS A 1035 -68.39 -12.68 5.11
CA HIS A 1035 -68.01 -13.86 5.88
C HIS A 1035 -69.26 -14.73 5.97
N LYS A 1036 -69.18 -16.00 5.60
CA LYS A 1036 -70.23 -16.98 5.88
C LYS A 1036 -69.63 -18.20 6.53
N ASP A 1037 -70.09 -18.46 7.74
CA ASP A 1037 -69.83 -19.72 8.42
C ASP A 1037 -70.89 -20.74 7.97
N PHE A 1038 -70.45 -21.89 7.47
CA PHE A 1038 -71.33 -22.98 7.07
C PHE A 1038 -71.45 -24.06 8.14
N GLY A 1039 -70.73 -23.92 9.25
CA GLY A 1039 -70.76 -24.86 10.37
C GLY A 1039 -70.21 -26.23 10.00
N ILE A 1040 -70.70 -27.26 10.72
CA ILE A 1040 -70.29 -28.65 10.53
C ILE A 1040 -71.05 -29.26 9.35
N ILE A 1041 -70.31 -29.73 8.35
CA ILE A 1041 -70.84 -30.24 7.09
C ILE A 1041 -70.80 -31.77 7.00
N GLY A 1042 -70.07 -32.40 7.92
CA GLY A 1042 -69.84 -33.84 7.91
C GLY A 1042 -68.83 -34.28 8.97
N ARG A 1043 -68.43 -35.55 8.90
CA ARG A 1043 -67.46 -36.17 9.81
C ARG A 1043 -66.57 -37.14 9.05
N ILE A 1044 -65.26 -37.10 9.28
CA ILE A 1044 -64.29 -38.07 8.75
C ILE A 1044 -63.42 -38.60 9.90
N SER A 1045 -63.15 -39.91 9.92
CA SER A 1045 -62.27 -40.53 10.93
C SER A 1045 -62.61 -40.12 12.38
N GLY A 1046 -63.90 -39.96 12.71
CA GLY A 1046 -64.35 -39.55 14.04
C GLY A 1046 -64.29 -38.05 14.36
N PHE A 1047 -63.91 -37.18 13.41
CA PHE A 1047 -63.81 -35.72 13.58
C PHE A 1047 -64.77 -34.95 12.67
N ASP A 1048 -65.38 -33.92 13.22
CA ASP A 1048 -66.30 -33.04 12.49
C ASP A 1048 -65.54 -32.18 11.47
N ILE A 1049 -66.13 -32.00 10.29
CA ILE A 1049 -65.62 -31.19 9.20
C ILE A 1049 -66.35 -29.86 9.24
N HIS A 1050 -65.62 -28.78 9.48
CA HIS A 1050 -66.13 -27.42 9.53
C HIS A 1050 -65.72 -26.64 8.29
N VAL A 1051 -66.63 -25.84 7.75
CA VAL A 1051 -66.36 -24.98 6.59
C VAL A 1051 -66.79 -23.56 6.87
N GLU A 1052 -65.88 -22.62 6.63
CA GLU A 1052 -66.19 -21.19 6.59
C GLU A 1052 -65.65 -20.59 5.29
N ALA A 1053 -66.27 -19.50 4.83
CA ALA A 1053 -65.77 -18.74 3.71
C ALA A 1053 -65.61 -17.27 4.08
N ARG A 1054 -64.44 -16.71 3.74
CA ARG A 1054 -64.06 -15.33 4.02
C ARG A 1054 -63.56 -14.67 2.74
N SER A 1055 -64.02 -13.45 2.48
CA SER A 1055 -63.48 -12.67 1.37
C SER A 1055 -62.20 -11.92 1.77
N GLY A 1056 -61.10 -12.17 1.06
CA GLY A 1056 -59.83 -11.46 1.19
C GLY A 1056 -59.68 -10.32 0.17
N LEU A 1057 -58.54 -9.62 0.19
CA LEU A 1057 -58.25 -8.49 -0.70
C LEU A 1057 -58.21 -8.85 -2.20
N ALA A 1058 -57.99 -10.13 -2.54
CA ALA A 1058 -57.81 -10.61 -3.92
C ALA A 1058 -58.83 -11.70 -4.34
N ALA A 1059 -59.34 -12.52 -3.42
CA ALA A 1059 -60.23 -13.63 -3.72
C ALA A 1059 -61.16 -13.97 -2.54
N LEU A 1060 -62.23 -14.72 -2.81
CA LEU A 1060 -63.04 -15.34 -1.77
C LEU A 1060 -62.42 -16.69 -1.41
N ASP A 1061 -61.97 -16.82 -0.18
CA ASP A 1061 -61.25 -17.98 0.32
C ASP A 1061 -62.18 -18.85 1.18
N VAL A 1062 -62.11 -20.16 0.97
CA VAL A 1062 -62.86 -21.16 1.72
C VAL A 1062 -61.89 -21.93 2.59
N THR A 1063 -62.10 -21.89 3.89
CA THR A 1063 -61.32 -22.62 4.88
C THR A 1063 -62.10 -23.84 5.33
N LEU A 1064 -61.47 -25.01 5.19
CA LEU A 1064 -61.95 -26.24 5.79
C LEU A 1064 -61.02 -26.61 6.95
N SER A 1065 -61.61 -26.88 8.11
CA SER A 1065 -60.88 -27.33 9.29
C SER A 1065 -61.60 -28.49 9.96
N LEU A 1066 -60.86 -29.22 10.77
CA LEU A 1066 -61.40 -30.18 11.73
C LEU A 1066 -61.28 -29.50 13.10
N PRO A 1067 -62.36 -28.95 13.67
CA PRO A 1067 -62.28 -28.08 14.85
C PRO A 1067 -61.56 -28.71 16.05
N GLU A 1068 -61.64 -30.04 16.16
CA GLU A 1068 -61.04 -30.82 17.25
C GLU A 1068 -59.62 -31.30 16.95
N VAL A 1069 -59.10 -31.01 15.75
CA VAL A 1069 -57.72 -31.31 15.35
C VAL A 1069 -57.04 -29.98 15.09
N PRO A 1070 -56.24 -29.46 16.04
CA PRO A 1070 -55.48 -28.24 15.83
C PRO A 1070 -54.58 -28.34 14.61
N ARG A 1071 -54.24 -27.19 14.00
CA ARG A 1071 -53.46 -27.14 12.76
C ARG A 1071 -54.06 -27.94 11.61
N SER A 1072 -55.33 -28.34 11.65
CA SER A 1072 -55.98 -29.09 10.55
C SER A 1072 -56.54 -28.19 9.44
N GLY A 1073 -56.71 -26.90 9.71
CA GLY A 1073 -57.25 -25.95 8.72
C GLY A 1073 -56.42 -25.89 7.44
N PHE A 1074 -57.09 -25.80 6.29
CA PHE A 1074 -56.49 -25.37 5.03
C PHE A 1074 -57.46 -24.49 4.25
N THR A 1075 -56.90 -23.56 3.48
CA THR A 1075 -57.66 -22.52 2.78
C THR A 1075 -57.44 -22.63 1.27
N LEU A 1076 -58.50 -22.53 0.48
CA LEU A 1076 -58.45 -22.55 -0.98
C LEU A 1076 -59.29 -21.40 -1.56
N PRO A 1077 -58.88 -20.81 -2.70
CA PRO A 1077 -59.76 -19.92 -3.44
C PRO A 1077 -61.05 -20.64 -3.81
N LYS A 1078 -62.17 -19.91 -3.77
CA LYS A 1078 -63.51 -20.43 -4.07
C LYS A 1078 -63.55 -21.24 -5.36
N GLU A 1079 -62.93 -20.77 -6.43
CA GLU A 1079 -62.92 -21.44 -7.74
C GLU A 1079 -62.24 -22.81 -7.62
N SER A 1080 -61.06 -22.86 -7.00
CA SER A 1080 -60.34 -24.11 -6.75
C SER A 1080 -61.09 -25.03 -5.80
N PHE A 1081 -61.82 -24.49 -4.82
CA PHE A 1081 -62.63 -25.27 -3.89
C PHE A 1081 -63.83 -25.91 -4.60
N LEU A 1082 -64.51 -25.17 -5.50
CA LEU A 1082 -65.64 -25.65 -6.30
C LEU A 1082 -65.24 -26.71 -7.35
N GLU A 1083 -63.99 -26.67 -7.84
CA GLU A 1083 -63.47 -27.59 -8.86
C GLU A 1083 -62.72 -28.82 -8.29
N ALA A 1084 -62.38 -28.83 -7.00
CA ALA A 1084 -61.41 -29.77 -6.43
C ALA A 1084 -61.86 -31.26 -6.38
N GLY A 1085 -63.15 -31.57 -6.57
CA GLY A 1085 -63.67 -32.93 -6.69
C GLY A 1085 -63.07 -33.93 -5.69
N LEU A 1086 -62.50 -35.03 -6.22
CA LEU A 1086 -61.85 -36.09 -5.43
C LEU A 1086 -60.64 -35.59 -4.60
N GLY A 1087 -59.90 -34.60 -5.12
CA GLY A 1087 -58.71 -34.05 -4.47
C GLY A 1087 -59.01 -33.24 -3.21
N LEU A 1088 -60.26 -32.78 -3.02
CA LEU A 1088 -60.68 -32.14 -1.77
C LEU A 1088 -60.90 -33.18 -0.68
N VAL A 1089 -61.59 -34.28 -0.99
CA VAL A 1089 -61.81 -35.42 -0.07
C VAL A 1089 -60.49 -36.02 0.36
N GLN A 1090 -59.55 -36.20 -0.58
CA GLN A 1090 -58.21 -36.72 -0.26
C GLN A 1090 -57.41 -35.75 0.63
N ARG A 1091 -57.55 -34.42 0.47
CA ARG A 1091 -56.91 -33.44 1.35
C ARG A 1091 -57.48 -33.48 2.78
N ILE A 1092 -58.79 -33.62 2.92
CA ILE A 1092 -59.46 -33.78 4.21
C ILE A 1092 -59.00 -35.08 4.89
N GLU A 1093 -58.94 -36.17 4.13
CA GLU A 1093 -58.45 -37.47 4.60
C GLU A 1093 -56.98 -37.39 5.06
N ASN A 1094 -56.10 -36.82 4.23
CA ASN A 1094 -54.69 -36.62 4.53
C ASN A 1094 -54.48 -35.79 5.81
N ARG A 1095 -55.41 -34.91 6.14
CA ARG A 1095 -55.31 -34.06 7.32
C ARG A 1095 -55.54 -34.83 8.62
N VAL A 1096 -56.37 -35.86 8.56
CA VAL A 1096 -56.56 -36.77 9.68
C VAL A 1096 -55.41 -37.77 9.76
N SER A 1097 -55.02 -38.39 8.64
CA SER A 1097 -53.89 -39.34 8.65
C SER A 1097 -52.55 -38.67 8.98
N GLY A 1098 -52.44 -37.35 8.79
CA GLY A 1098 -51.28 -36.53 9.10
C GLY A 1098 -51.19 -36.01 10.53
N ILE A 1099 -52.10 -36.39 11.44
CA ILE A 1099 -52.06 -35.98 12.87
C ILE A 1099 -50.69 -36.27 13.52
N PRO A 1100 -50.05 -37.45 13.34
CA PRO A 1100 -48.73 -37.71 13.91
C PRO A 1100 -47.65 -36.72 13.46
N SER A 1101 -47.58 -36.41 12.15
CA SER A 1101 -46.62 -35.42 11.61
C SER A 1101 -46.92 -34.00 12.07
N LEU A 1102 -48.20 -33.64 12.24
CA LEU A 1102 -48.60 -32.35 12.82
C LEU A 1102 -48.18 -32.24 14.29
N LEU A 1103 -48.21 -33.35 15.04
CA LEU A 1103 -47.79 -33.41 16.42
C LEU A 1103 -46.26 -33.26 16.54
N ASP A 1104 -45.49 -33.93 15.69
CA ASP A 1104 -44.03 -33.78 15.64
C ASP A 1104 -43.64 -32.33 15.29
N GLN A 1105 -44.27 -31.74 14.27
CA GLN A 1105 -44.05 -30.33 13.93
C GLN A 1105 -44.42 -29.38 15.07
N ALA A 1106 -45.51 -29.65 15.80
CA ALA A 1106 -45.90 -28.81 16.93
C ALA A 1106 -44.93 -28.92 18.11
N ARG A 1107 -44.30 -30.08 18.32
CA ARG A 1107 -43.24 -30.28 19.31
C ARG A 1107 -41.96 -29.55 18.92
N GLU A 1108 -41.54 -29.64 17.66
CA GLU A 1108 -40.41 -28.88 17.13
C GLU A 1108 -40.63 -27.37 17.27
N ASP A 1109 -41.81 -26.87 16.87
CA ASP A 1109 -42.15 -25.44 17.01
C ASP A 1109 -42.18 -24.99 18.48
N LEU A 1110 -42.62 -25.86 19.41
CA LEU A 1110 -42.63 -25.57 20.84
C LEU A 1110 -41.20 -25.47 21.37
N GLU A 1111 -40.33 -26.43 21.04
CA GLU A 1111 -38.94 -26.45 21.45
C GLU A 1111 -38.19 -25.21 20.92
N GLU A 1112 -38.38 -24.85 19.64
CA GLU A 1112 -37.78 -23.65 19.04
C GLU A 1112 -38.27 -22.35 19.72
N ALA A 1113 -39.58 -22.26 20.01
CA ALA A 1113 -40.16 -21.11 20.67
C ALA A 1113 -39.71 -20.99 22.14
N GLU A 1114 -39.63 -22.10 22.87
CA GLU A 1114 -39.13 -22.14 24.25
C GLU A 1114 -37.64 -21.78 24.32
N GLN A 1115 -36.83 -22.29 23.39
CA GLN A 1115 -35.43 -21.92 23.28
C GLN A 1115 -35.28 -20.41 23.02
N THR A 1116 -36.09 -19.84 22.11
CA THR A 1116 -36.09 -18.40 21.84
C THR A 1116 -36.51 -17.59 23.07
N VAL A 1117 -37.48 -18.08 23.86
CA VAL A 1117 -37.87 -17.45 25.13
C VAL A 1117 -36.71 -17.48 26.14
N ALA A 1118 -36.04 -18.61 26.30
CA ALA A 1118 -34.89 -18.74 27.20
C ALA A 1118 -33.74 -17.81 26.78
N ASP A 1119 -33.40 -17.79 25.49
CA ASP A 1119 -32.33 -16.95 24.94
C ASP A 1119 -32.64 -15.46 25.13
N THR A 1120 -33.88 -15.03 24.85
CA THR A 1120 -34.29 -13.62 25.05
C THR A 1120 -34.28 -13.23 26.54
N GLN A 1121 -34.73 -14.11 27.44
CA GLN A 1121 -34.69 -13.87 28.89
C GLN A 1121 -33.27 -13.73 29.44
N GLN A 1122 -32.32 -14.55 28.97
CA GLN A 1122 -30.92 -14.48 29.40
C GLN A 1122 -30.23 -13.16 28.99
N ARG A 1123 -30.69 -12.53 27.92
CA ARG A 1123 -30.06 -11.36 27.30
C ARG A 1123 -30.68 -10.03 27.70
N LEU A 1124 -31.97 -10.05 28.05
CA LEU A 1124 -32.69 -8.84 28.41
C LEU A 1124 -32.06 -8.19 29.65
N GLY A 1125 -31.80 -6.88 29.60
CA GLY A 1125 -31.27 -6.14 30.74
C GLY A 1125 -29.77 -6.34 30.98
N GLN A 1126 -29.03 -6.91 30.02
CA GLN A 1126 -27.56 -6.87 30.08
C GLN A 1126 -27.06 -5.44 29.91
N PRO A 1127 -26.08 -4.98 30.71
CA PRO A 1127 -25.57 -3.62 30.60
C PRO A 1127 -24.87 -3.40 29.25
N PHE A 1128 -24.94 -2.18 28.74
CA PHE A 1128 -24.19 -1.77 27.55
C PHE A 1128 -22.69 -2.02 27.77
N ARG A 1129 -22.07 -2.85 26.92
CA ARG A 1129 -20.66 -3.29 27.02
C ARG A 1129 -19.68 -2.13 27.24
N HIS A 1130 -19.92 -1.00 26.57
CA HIS A 1130 -19.04 0.16 26.63
C HIS A 1130 -19.58 1.28 27.53
N ALA A 1131 -20.44 0.97 28.50
CA ALA A 1131 -20.99 1.97 29.42
C ALA A 1131 -19.90 2.73 30.18
N GLN A 1132 -18.91 2.03 30.72
CA GLN A 1132 -17.78 2.65 31.41
C GLN A 1132 -16.91 3.47 30.45
N THR A 1133 -16.52 2.89 29.30
CA THR A 1133 -15.71 3.59 28.29
C THR A 1133 -16.41 4.84 27.76
N LEU A 1134 -17.73 4.82 27.61
CA LEU A 1134 -18.52 6.00 27.25
C LEU A 1134 -18.49 7.04 28.37
N ALA A 1135 -18.67 6.64 29.63
CA ALA A 1135 -18.59 7.56 30.77
C ALA A 1135 -17.21 8.19 30.89
N ASP A 1136 -16.13 7.39 30.77
CA ASP A 1136 -14.75 7.87 30.82
C ASP A 1136 -14.47 8.84 29.66
N ALA A 1137 -14.88 8.48 28.43
CA ALA A 1137 -14.71 9.35 27.26
C ALA A 1137 -15.53 10.65 27.35
N GLU A 1138 -16.72 10.62 27.97
CA GLU A 1138 -17.52 11.81 28.24
C GLU A 1138 -16.90 12.69 29.34
N GLU A 1139 -16.30 12.09 30.37
CA GLU A 1139 -15.54 12.81 31.40
C GLU A 1139 -14.28 13.47 30.80
N ASP A 1140 -13.53 12.73 29.98
CA ASP A 1140 -12.37 13.26 29.26
C ASP A 1140 -12.78 14.38 28.29
N LEU A 1141 -13.89 14.21 27.57
CA LEU A 1141 -14.43 15.27 26.72
C LEU A 1141 -14.76 16.52 27.55
N ALA A 1142 -15.44 16.36 28.69
CA ALA A 1142 -15.78 17.47 29.57
C ALA A 1142 -14.54 18.13 30.18
N ARG A 1143 -13.50 17.36 30.52
CA ARG A 1143 -12.20 17.86 30.98
C ARG A 1143 -11.53 18.72 29.92
N VAL A 1144 -11.44 18.21 28.69
CA VAL A 1144 -10.83 18.93 27.57
C VAL A 1144 -11.67 20.16 27.19
N GLU A 1145 -13.00 20.06 27.18
CA GLU A 1145 -13.90 21.21 26.98
C GLU A 1145 -13.75 22.27 28.06
N SER A 1146 -13.57 21.87 29.32
CA SER A 1146 -13.32 22.79 30.44
C SER A 1146 -11.95 23.47 30.30
N GLN A 1147 -10.92 22.75 29.87
CA GLN A 1147 -9.60 23.34 29.58
C GLN A 1147 -9.67 24.31 28.39
N LEU A 1148 -10.39 23.94 27.32
CA LEU A 1148 -10.62 24.81 26.17
C LEU A 1148 -11.40 26.07 26.54
N ALA A 1149 -12.42 25.95 27.40
CA ALA A 1149 -13.20 27.08 27.90
C ALA A 1149 -12.37 27.98 28.83
N ALA A 1150 -11.59 27.40 29.75
CA ALA A 1150 -10.70 28.16 30.63
C ALA A 1150 -9.65 28.97 29.84
N MET A 1151 -9.16 28.43 28.72
CA MET A 1151 -8.26 29.15 27.82
C MET A 1151 -8.95 30.22 26.96
N GLN A 1152 -10.29 30.17 26.82
CA GLN A 1152 -11.08 31.23 26.20
C GLN A 1152 -11.42 32.36 27.20
N ASP A 1153 -11.49 32.03 28.50
CA ASP A 1153 -11.76 32.96 29.61
C ASP A 1153 -10.49 33.61 30.18
N GLU A 1154 -9.29 33.17 29.80
CA GLU A 1154 -8.06 33.92 30.08
C GLU A 1154 -8.03 35.21 29.24
N PRO A 1155 -8.04 36.41 29.85
CA PRO A 1155 -7.82 37.63 29.09
C PRO A 1155 -6.43 37.56 28.47
N ARG A 1156 -6.31 37.88 27.17
CA ARG A 1156 -5.00 38.22 26.58
C ARG A 1156 -4.30 39.14 27.57
N PRO A 1157 -3.08 38.81 28.06
CA PRO A 1157 -2.39 39.72 28.93
C PRO A 1157 -2.19 41.03 28.15
N GLU A 1158 -2.78 42.11 28.66
CA GLU A 1158 -2.21 43.43 28.39
C GLU A 1158 -0.73 43.35 28.80
N PRO A 1159 0.18 44.01 28.07
CA PRO A 1159 1.60 43.97 28.41
C PRO A 1159 1.78 44.56 29.81
N ASP A 1160 1.90 43.69 30.81
CA ASP A 1160 2.21 44.12 32.15
C ASP A 1160 3.61 44.71 32.15
N SER A 1161 3.65 45.99 32.49
CA SER A 1161 4.85 46.74 32.82
C SER A 1161 5.55 46.05 33.98
N LEU A 1162 6.50 45.16 33.69
CA LEU A 1162 7.42 44.65 34.68
C LEU A 1162 8.44 45.74 35.04
N GLU A 1163 8.11 46.54 36.06
CA GLU A 1163 9.13 47.06 36.97
C GLU A 1163 9.79 45.87 37.69
N SER A 1164 10.95 45.43 37.20
CA SER A 1164 11.92 44.71 38.01
C SER A 1164 13.34 45.15 37.65
N GLU A 1165 13.98 45.70 38.69
CA GLU A 1165 15.38 46.05 38.91
C GLU A 1165 16.33 46.25 37.72
N ARG A 1166 16.73 47.52 37.59
CA ARG A 1166 17.88 48.00 36.81
C ARG A 1166 19.16 47.23 37.14
N VAL A 1167 19.70 46.53 36.16
CA VAL A 1167 21.14 46.53 35.91
C VAL A 1167 21.39 47.59 34.83
N GLU A 1168 21.99 48.71 35.22
CA GLU A 1168 22.37 49.79 34.30
C GLU A 1168 23.43 49.29 33.30
N LEU A 1169 23.00 48.94 32.10
CA LEU A 1169 23.84 49.00 30.90
C LEU A 1169 23.58 50.36 30.24
N THR A 1170 24.51 51.28 30.42
CA THR A 1170 24.44 52.67 29.97
C THR A 1170 24.34 52.80 28.44
N ILE A 1171 23.64 53.85 28.01
CA ILE A 1171 23.35 54.26 26.62
C ILE A 1171 24.61 54.43 25.72
N GLU A 1172 25.80 54.39 26.29
CA GLU A 1172 27.06 54.37 25.53
C GLU A 1172 27.39 53.00 24.91
N ALA A 1173 26.89 51.88 25.46
CA ALA A 1173 27.15 50.54 24.90
C ALA A 1173 26.29 50.21 23.66
N VAL A 1174 25.12 50.83 23.52
CA VAL A 1174 24.19 50.59 22.40
C VAL A 1174 24.43 51.54 21.20
N ARG A 1175 25.18 52.63 21.39
CA ARG A 1175 25.61 53.49 20.28
C ARG A 1175 26.77 52.94 19.44
N GLY A 1176 27.31 51.77 19.81
CA GLY A 1176 28.42 51.12 19.09
C GLY A 1176 28.01 50.23 17.91
N TYR A 1177 26.73 50.03 17.63
CA TYR A 1177 26.29 49.14 16.54
C TYR A 1177 25.56 49.93 15.44
N GLN A 1178 26.30 50.25 14.36
CA GLN A 1178 25.76 50.74 13.10
C GLN A 1178 25.74 49.60 12.07
N PRO A 1179 24.57 49.20 11.55
CA PRO A 1179 24.48 48.53 10.25
C PRO A 1179 24.82 49.55 9.15
N ASN A 1180 25.81 49.23 8.34
CA ASN A 1180 26.31 50.10 7.28
C ASN A 1180 25.40 49.98 6.04
N LEU A 1181 24.30 50.75 6.01
CA LEU A 1181 23.48 50.94 4.80
C LEU A 1181 23.96 52.21 4.09
N GLY A 1182 24.65 52.02 2.96
CA GLY A 1182 25.09 53.11 2.09
C GLY A 1182 23.91 53.85 1.46
N SER A 1183 23.91 55.17 1.61
CA SER A 1183 22.93 56.12 1.10
C SER A 1183 22.98 56.27 -0.43
N ARG A 1184 21.80 56.38 -1.06
CA ARG A 1184 21.62 57.01 -2.37
C ARG A 1184 21.06 58.42 -2.16
N GLU A 1185 21.86 59.44 -2.44
CA GLU A 1185 21.36 60.80 -2.70
C GLU A 1185 21.21 61.01 -4.20
N GLY A 1186 20.09 61.58 -4.61
CA GLY A 1186 19.78 61.93 -5.99
C GLY A 1186 18.30 62.22 -6.21
N ALA A 1187 17.78 63.24 -5.51
CA ALA A 1187 16.43 63.75 -5.74
C ALA A 1187 16.38 64.67 -6.98
N VAL A 1188 15.38 64.48 -7.83
CA VAL A 1188 14.83 65.54 -8.69
C VAL A 1188 13.32 65.57 -8.49
N THR A 1189 12.86 66.75 -8.07
CA THR A 1189 11.49 67.12 -7.72
C THR A 1189 10.62 67.25 -8.98
N VAL A 1190 9.42 66.67 -8.96
CA VAL A 1190 8.26 67.19 -9.70
C VAL A 1190 7.03 67.08 -8.80
N THR A 1191 6.50 68.23 -8.42
CA THR A 1191 5.22 68.43 -7.73
C THR A 1191 4.04 68.20 -8.68
N VAL A 1192 3.03 67.44 -8.25
CA VAL A 1192 1.65 67.55 -8.74
C VAL A 1192 0.70 67.49 -7.54
N GLU A 1193 -0.26 68.40 -7.54
CA GLU A 1193 -1.21 68.77 -6.48
C GLU A 1193 -2.21 67.65 -6.05
N PRO A 1194 -2.83 67.77 -4.85
CA PRO A 1194 -3.75 66.76 -4.32
C PRO A 1194 -5.15 66.87 -4.94
N PHE A 1195 -5.76 65.73 -5.28
CA PHE A 1195 -7.14 65.67 -5.76
C PHE A 1195 -8.12 65.52 -4.58
N ASP A 1196 -9.05 66.48 -4.51
CA ASP A 1196 -10.06 66.69 -3.47
C ASP A 1196 -11.24 65.70 -3.58
N SER A 1197 -11.75 65.26 -2.42
CA SER A 1197 -12.72 64.18 -2.22
C SER A 1197 -14.17 64.69 -2.17
N SER A 1198 -14.65 65.37 -3.21
CA SER A 1198 -16.04 65.83 -3.26
C SER A 1198 -16.65 65.89 -4.67
N ASP A 1199 -16.85 64.73 -5.31
CA ASP A 1199 -17.80 64.60 -6.43
C ASP A 1199 -18.38 63.17 -6.53
N PRO A 1200 -19.71 62.97 -6.33
CA PRO A 1200 -20.35 61.65 -6.33
C PRO A 1200 -20.78 61.17 -7.73
N THR A 1201 -20.24 61.70 -8.84
CA THR A 1201 -20.76 61.41 -10.20
C THR A 1201 -19.78 60.86 -11.24
N ARG A 1202 -18.80 60.04 -10.86
CA ARG A 1202 -18.00 59.25 -11.83
C ARG A 1202 -18.15 57.75 -11.66
N GLN A 1203 -18.99 57.15 -12.51
CA GLN A 1203 -19.02 55.70 -12.75
C GLN A 1203 -17.74 55.23 -13.47
N PRO A 1204 -17.23 54.03 -13.16
CA PRO A 1204 -16.10 53.43 -13.87
C PRO A 1204 -16.55 52.85 -15.22
N PRO A 1205 -15.70 52.85 -16.27
CA PRO A 1205 -16.00 52.10 -17.48
C PRO A 1205 -15.78 50.60 -17.24
N SER A 1206 -16.82 49.85 -17.62
CA SER A 1206 -16.92 48.41 -17.71
C SER A 1206 -15.87 47.76 -18.64
N SER A 1207 -15.26 46.66 -18.21
CA SER A 1207 -14.96 45.51 -19.08
C SER A 1207 -14.54 44.28 -18.27
N THR A 1208 -15.44 43.31 -18.19
CA THR A 1208 -15.20 41.86 -18.15
C THR A 1208 -14.76 41.38 -19.55
N PRO A 1209 -14.34 40.11 -19.76
CA PRO A 1209 -13.20 39.41 -19.15
C PRO A 1209 -12.33 38.66 -20.21
N SER A 1210 -11.09 38.29 -19.89
CA SER A 1210 -10.43 37.12 -20.51
C SER A 1210 -9.14 36.72 -19.80
N LEU A 1211 -9.26 35.73 -18.91
CA LEU A 1211 -8.42 34.54 -18.65
C LEU A 1211 -8.41 34.17 -17.16
#